data_AF-A0AAD7TQ45-F1
#
_entry.id   AF-A0AAD7TQ45-F1
#
_cell.length_a   1.000
_cell.length_b   1.000
_cell.length_c   1.000
_cell.angle_alpha   90.00
_cell.angle_beta   90.00
_cell.angle_gamma   90.00
#
_symmetry.space_group_name_H-M   'P 1'
#
loop_
_entity.id
_entity.type
_entity.pdbx_description
1 polymer ?
#
loop_
_entity_poly.entity_id
_entity_poly.type
_entity_poly.pdbx_seq_one_letter_code
_entity_poly.pdbx_strand_id
1 'polypeptide(L)'
;MPNTRTKAPGVVLSQGPYTISEGLFYEDGDTPPWNTVVADMCKELKIPDLTTRKGLRRVHASFNEVYKRLDRAYSDAQEKGDTRTMGGVVGIMAKLCADAILRDKLFDRGLLKKVMPLLEHSTRKVALEALRVVTHHGGVSVRQEIARHNRALVKVMEDHPDDSTLANLVIATTSHASAAVIACERPPDPRLVRDACIPLVLEATVNALRRPTDSHELHTHALLILAASTQHCSRECKANPSMLRLLAAFTRSNNINCRAIAFSALLRLPIAGCEFEGAHNPGRLLAPFQHDMPAHLSDILVDYGPEKAEISLTLRAVADFQEAIAQAMRDHDMYALGQKLVGPVQRTEPATADGVSPGIHQLTGKSDSQITRFTDILPVCAQALRAKGSPADLDGADILDMKFYMTRSRHPEAIALGNKAIERNRGLAYAYYVVSMGADAKNGLRAVKKGLKCKKITPFVRNQMLRRAVNHAALQGIEILRDAVEGYMEARAEGTAYLMSAWEDAKTYTAEAPPDGRHMITVLTWYMMLTIVIRGPELSEDLRELDVSAPVLIAMMQGTDWIPGTKPARRKIKTSVEFMNYMGYPIVKTQLNLARELILSLYTDGAREWGAFIKHFDELDTKSHESRTSIRPEAEDGLTAWLEKLDLDSSDDEPEGGCHGHG
;
A
#
# COMPACT_ATOMS: atom_id res chain seq x y z
N MET A 1 19.36 -53.11 45.46
CA MET A 1 18.11 -53.84 45.17
C MET A 1 17.61 -53.43 43.80
N PRO A 2 17.27 -54.37 42.90
CA PRO A 2 16.87 -54.05 41.54
C PRO A 2 15.36 -53.75 41.48
N ASN A 3 14.99 -52.60 40.92
CA ASN A 3 13.59 -52.25 40.67
C ASN A 3 13.17 -52.78 39.30
N THR A 4 12.36 -53.83 39.33
CA THR A 4 11.71 -54.46 38.18
C THR A 4 10.72 -53.51 37.54
N ARG A 5 11.01 -53.08 36.31
CA ARG A 5 10.13 -52.28 35.45
C ARG A 5 9.15 -53.23 34.75
N THR A 6 7.91 -53.28 35.24
CA THR A 6 6.80 -54.01 34.60
C THR A 6 6.47 -53.36 33.25
N LYS A 7 6.69 -54.10 32.15
CA LYS A 7 6.14 -53.78 30.84
C LYS A 7 4.64 -54.03 30.87
N ALA A 8 3.84 -52.99 30.61
CA ALA A 8 2.43 -53.16 30.27
C ALA A 8 2.30 -53.86 28.90
N PRO A 9 1.27 -54.69 28.67
CA PRO A 9 1.06 -55.34 27.39
C PRO A 9 0.63 -54.30 26.36
N GLY A 10 1.43 -54.14 25.30
CA GLY A 10 1.01 -53.42 24.11
C GLY A 10 -0.11 -54.19 23.43
N VAL A 11 -1.35 -53.71 23.60
CA VAL A 11 -2.48 -54.14 22.78
C VAL A 11 -2.29 -53.55 21.39
N VAL A 12 -1.68 -54.32 20.49
CA VAL A 12 -1.77 -54.06 19.06
C VAL A 12 -3.18 -54.45 18.63
N LEU A 13 -4.10 -53.48 18.65
CA LEU A 13 -5.36 -53.62 17.95
C LEU A 13 -5.05 -53.59 16.46
N SER A 14 -4.90 -54.76 15.84
CA SER A 14 -5.05 -54.89 14.39
C SER A 14 -6.52 -54.59 14.07
N GLN A 15 -6.86 -53.32 13.91
CA GLN A 15 -8.17 -52.94 13.39
C GLN A 15 -8.26 -53.51 11.98
N GLY A 16 -9.20 -54.43 11.78
CA GLY A 16 -9.57 -54.92 10.46
C GLY A 16 -9.97 -53.76 9.53
N PRO A 17 -10.17 -54.02 8.23
CA PRO A 17 -10.59 -52.98 7.29
C PRO A 17 -11.90 -52.34 7.77
N TYR A 18 -11.80 -51.15 8.36
CA TYR A 18 -12.94 -50.27 8.60
C TYR A 18 -13.69 -50.12 7.27
N THR A 19 -14.90 -50.67 7.23
CA THR A 19 -15.81 -50.66 6.08
C THR A 19 -16.92 -49.69 6.44
N ILE A 20 -17.18 -48.71 5.57
CA ILE A 20 -18.27 -47.75 5.80
C ILE A 20 -19.59 -48.50 5.71
N SER A 21 -20.47 -48.28 6.69
CA SER A 21 -21.80 -48.88 6.72
C SER A 21 -22.56 -48.49 5.44
N GLU A 22 -23.20 -49.46 4.79
CA GLU A 22 -24.03 -49.21 3.60
C GLU A 22 -25.19 -48.24 3.89
N GLY A 23 -25.57 -48.05 5.16
CA GLY A 23 -26.58 -47.06 5.56
C GLY A 23 -26.15 -45.59 5.47
N LEU A 24 -24.91 -45.28 5.11
CA LEU A 24 -24.42 -43.90 4.92
C LEU A 24 -24.64 -43.39 3.48
N PHE A 25 -24.99 -44.26 2.54
CA PHE A 25 -25.32 -43.87 1.17
C PHE A 25 -26.74 -43.28 1.15
N TYR A 26 -26.84 -41.99 0.85
CA TYR A 26 -28.14 -41.32 0.78
C TYR A 26 -28.85 -41.70 -0.54
N GLU A 27 -30.05 -42.28 -0.45
CA GLU A 27 -30.94 -42.51 -1.61
C GLU A 27 -31.54 -41.16 -2.09
N ASP A 28 -31.95 -41.08 -3.37
CA ASP A 28 -32.39 -39.88 -4.13
C ASP A 28 -33.69 -39.18 -3.63
N GLY A 29 -33.87 -39.03 -2.32
CA GLY A 29 -34.89 -38.22 -1.67
C GLY A 29 -34.43 -36.82 -1.27
N ASP A 30 -35.29 -36.11 -0.53
CA ASP A 30 -35.10 -34.75 -0.03
C ASP A 30 -33.69 -34.59 0.60
N THR A 31 -32.83 -33.88 -0.11
CA THR A 31 -31.38 -33.96 0.08
C THR A 31 -30.97 -33.17 1.33
N PRO A 32 -30.44 -33.80 2.40
CA PRO A 32 -30.06 -33.08 3.61
C PRO A 32 -29.00 -31.99 3.37
N PRO A 33 -29.04 -30.87 4.10
CA PRO A 33 -28.04 -29.81 3.93
C PRO A 33 -26.62 -30.30 4.22
N TRP A 34 -25.60 -29.70 3.58
CA TRP A 34 -24.20 -30.17 3.67
C TRP A 34 -23.63 -30.21 5.10
N ASN A 35 -24.05 -29.29 5.98
CA ASN A 35 -23.64 -29.30 7.38
C ASN A 35 -24.13 -30.57 8.11
N THR A 36 -25.31 -31.09 7.75
CA THR A 36 -25.86 -32.33 8.29
C THR A 36 -25.05 -33.52 7.79
N VAL A 37 -24.77 -33.57 6.47
CA VAL A 37 -23.91 -34.61 5.88
C VAL A 37 -22.54 -34.64 6.57
N VAL A 38 -21.90 -33.48 6.75
CA VAL A 38 -20.58 -33.38 7.40
C VAL A 38 -20.64 -33.79 8.88
N ALA A 39 -21.71 -33.44 9.59
CA ALA A 39 -21.90 -33.82 10.99
C ALA A 39 -22.11 -35.34 11.16
N ASP A 40 -22.96 -35.93 10.32
CA ASP A 40 -23.22 -37.37 10.30
C ASP A 40 -21.94 -38.14 10.00
N MET A 41 -21.16 -37.68 9.01
CA MET A 41 -19.87 -38.27 8.68
C MET A 41 -18.83 -38.12 9.80
N CYS A 42 -18.78 -36.97 10.48
CA CYS A 42 -17.93 -36.82 11.66
C CYS A 42 -18.26 -37.85 12.73
N LYS A 43 -19.55 -38.10 12.98
CA LYS A 43 -20.02 -39.09 13.95
C LYS A 43 -19.64 -40.52 13.52
N GLU A 44 -19.92 -40.89 12.29
CA GLU A 44 -19.65 -42.23 11.76
C GLU A 44 -18.15 -42.54 11.76
N LEU A 45 -17.34 -41.60 11.26
CA LEU A 45 -15.89 -41.72 11.21
C LEU A 45 -15.22 -41.49 12.56
N LYS A 46 -15.97 -41.22 13.64
CA LYS A 46 -15.48 -40.94 15.00
C LYS A 46 -14.44 -39.82 15.01
N ILE A 47 -14.76 -38.72 14.34
CA ILE A 47 -13.97 -37.48 14.31
C ILE A 47 -14.37 -36.61 15.51
N PRO A 48 -13.41 -36.12 16.32
CA PRO A 48 -13.69 -35.17 17.40
C PRO A 48 -14.37 -33.90 16.88
N ASP A 49 -15.01 -33.14 17.78
CA ASP A 49 -15.65 -31.88 17.43
C ASP A 49 -14.65 -30.83 16.91
N LEU A 50 -14.68 -30.60 15.60
CA LEU A 50 -13.77 -29.70 14.88
C LEU A 50 -14.09 -28.22 15.06
N THR A 51 -15.18 -27.88 15.75
CA THR A 51 -15.51 -26.49 16.10
C THR A 51 -14.76 -26.01 17.33
N THR A 52 -14.06 -26.92 18.04
CA THR A 52 -13.32 -26.63 19.27
C THR A 52 -11.81 -26.79 19.09
N ARG A 53 -11.03 -25.97 19.79
CA ARG A 53 -9.56 -26.11 19.84
C ARG A 53 -9.12 -27.49 20.36
N LYS A 54 -9.85 -28.05 21.32
CA LYS A 54 -9.59 -29.38 21.91
C LYS A 54 -9.78 -30.50 20.88
N GLY A 55 -10.82 -30.42 20.05
CA GLY A 55 -11.04 -31.40 18.98
C GLY A 55 -9.95 -31.33 17.91
N LEU A 56 -9.56 -30.15 17.46
CA LEU A 56 -8.45 -29.97 16.52
C LEU A 56 -7.13 -30.53 17.10
N ARG A 57 -6.81 -30.27 18.37
CA ARG A 57 -5.64 -30.86 19.06
C ARG A 57 -5.67 -32.40 19.07
N ARG A 58 -6.85 -33.00 19.32
CA ARG A 58 -7.01 -34.47 19.29
C ARG A 58 -6.79 -35.03 17.89
N VAL A 59 -7.29 -34.36 16.85
CA VAL A 59 -7.03 -34.75 15.46
C VAL A 59 -5.55 -34.59 15.13
N HIS A 60 -4.91 -33.51 15.56
CA HIS A 60 -3.48 -33.30 15.36
C HIS A 60 -2.63 -34.44 15.96
N ALA A 61 -2.94 -34.87 17.18
CA ALA A 61 -2.25 -35.98 17.84
C ALA A 61 -2.46 -37.34 17.14
N SER A 62 -3.57 -37.50 16.43
CA SER A 62 -3.96 -38.75 15.76
C SER A 62 -4.09 -38.61 14.23
N PHE A 63 -3.37 -37.63 13.65
CA PHE A 63 -3.63 -37.16 12.29
C PHE A 63 -3.60 -38.28 11.25
N ASN A 64 -2.58 -39.15 11.30
CA ASN A 64 -2.43 -40.22 10.32
C ASN A 64 -3.62 -41.20 10.32
N GLU A 65 -4.18 -41.49 11.50
CA GLU A 65 -5.32 -42.40 11.64
C GLU A 65 -6.64 -41.74 11.21
N VAL A 66 -6.82 -40.46 11.55
CA VAL A 66 -7.95 -39.66 11.06
C VAL A 66 -7.90 -39.54 9.54
N TYR A 67 -6.75 -39.15 8.99
CA TYR A 67 -6.56 -39.01 7.55
C TYR A 67 -6.79 -40.32 6.82
N LYS A 68 -6.26 -41.45 7.32
CA LYS A 68 -6.46 -42.77 6.69
C LYS A 68 -7.95 -43.15 6.60
N ARG A 69 -8.74 -42.85 7.63
CA ARG A 69 -10.20 -43.05 7.60
C ARG A 69 -10.89 -42.16 6.57
N LEU A 70 -10.54 -40.87 6.53
CA LEU A 70 -11.07 -39.92 5.56
C LEU A 70 -10.69 -40.28 4.12
N ASP A 71 -9.44 -40.67 3.89
CA ASP A 71 -8.89 -41.03 2.58
C ASP A 71 -9.54 -42.30 2.02
N ARG A 72 -9.72 -43.32 2.88
CA ARG A 72 -10.48 -44.52 2.53
C ARG A 72 -11.93 -44.16 2.21
N ALA A 73 -12.59 -43.38 3.07
CA ALA A 73 -13.97 -42.98 2.86
C ALA A 73 -14.19 -42.27 1.52
N TYR A 74 -13.26 -41.37 1.18
CA TYR A 74 -13.27 -40.68 -0.10
C TYR A 74 -13.08 -41.66 -1.27
N SER A 75 -12.11 -42.57 -1.17
CA SER A 75 -11.75 -43.49 -2.26
C SER A 75 -12.87 -44.51 -2.51
N ASP A 76 -13.43 -45.09 -1.45
CA ASP A 76 -14.56 -46.02 -1.53
C ASP A 76 -15.80 -45.34 -2.15
N ALA A 77 -16.06 -44.09 -1.77
CA ALA A 77 -17.15 -43.30 -2.35
C ALA A 77 -16.89 -42.96 -3.82
N GLN A 78 -15.64 -42.62 -4.18
CA GLN A 78 -15.24 -42.35 -5.56
C GLN A 78 -15.43 -43.57 -6.46
N GLU A 79 -15.01 -44.75 -6.01
CA GLU A 79 -15.21 -46.01 -6.75
C GLU A 79 -16.69 -46.33 -6.98
N LYS A 80 -17.56 -45.95 -6.04
CA LYS A 80 -19.02 -46.12 -6.12
C LYS A 80 -19.74 -44.99 -6.85
N GLY A 81 -19.04 -43.90 -7.21
CA GLY A 81 -19.66 -42.69 -7.77
C GLY A 81 -20.49 -41.89 -6.76
N ASP A 82 -20.33 -42.11 -5.46
CA ASP A 82 -21.02 -41.37 -4.40
C ASP A 82 -20.35 -40.02 -4.14
N THR A 83 -20.69 -39.06 -5.01
CA THR A 83 -20.21 -37.67 -4.91
C THR A 83 -20.58 -37.02 -3.58
N ARG A 84 -21.65 -37.45 -2.90
CA ARG A 84 -22.11 -36.85 -1.65
C ARG A 84 -21.19 -37.18 -0.50
N THR A 85 -20.84 -38.45 -0.33
CA THR A 85 -19.85 -38.86 0.68
C THR A 85 -18.49 -38.22 0.36
N MET A 86 -18.08 -38.15 -0.91
CA MET A 86 -16.85 -37.44 -1.30
C MET A 86 -16.88 -35.96 -0.85
N GLY A 87 -18.00 -35.27 -1.09
CA GLY A 87 -18.22 -33.88 -0.66
C GLY A 87 -18.20 -33.71 0.85
N GLY A 88 -18.82 -34.63 1.61
CA GLY A 88 -18.80 -34.62 3.06
C GLY A 88 -17.39 -34.84 3.63
N VAL A 89 -16.59 -35.76 3.07
CA VAL A 89 -15.17 -35.90 3.44
C VAL A 89 -14.41 -34.60 3.20
N VAL A 90 -14.59 -33.97 2.03
CA VAL A 90 -13.94 -32.70 1.69
C VAL A 90 -14.36 -31.59 2.65
N GLY A 91 -15.63 -31.52 3.05
CA GLY A 91 -16.12 -30.59 4.08
C GLY A 91 -15.42 -30.79 5.43
N ILE A 92 -15.21 -32.04 5.87
CA ILE A 92 -14.42 -32.34 7.08
C ILE A 92 -12.98 -31.86 6.92
N MET A 93 -12.33 -32.19 5.79
CA MET A 93 -10.94 -31.78 5.52
C MET A 93 -10.79 -30.25 5.47
N ALA A 94 -11.75 -29.53 4.90
CA ALA A 94 -11.78 -28.07 4.89
C ALA A 94 -11.83 -27.49 6.32
N LYS A 95 -12.67 -28.06 7.18
CA LYS A 95 -12.76 -27.64 8.59
C LYS A 95 -11.44 -27.82 9.34
N LEU A 96 -10.73 -28.92 9.08
CA LEU A 96 -9.40 -29.15 9.65
C LEU A 96 -8.37 -28.11 9.20
N CYS A 97 -8.59 -27.43 8.07
CA CYS A 97 -7.67 -26.42 7.54
C CYS A 97 -7.68 -25.09 8.32
N ALA A 98 -8.58 -24.93 9.28
CA ALA A 98 -8.56 -23.86 10.28
C ALA A 98 -7.28 -23.90 11.13
N ASP A 99 -6.73 -25.09 11.39
CA ASP A 99 -5.43 -25.26 12.02
C ASP A 99 -4.33 -25.32 10.96
N ALA A 100 -3.31 -24.47 11.10
CA ALA A 100 -2.26 -24.34 10.10
C ALA A 100 -1.47 -25.64 9.88
N ILE A 101 -1.21 -26.41 10.94
CA ILE A 101 -0.41 -27.64 10.86
C ILE A 101 -1.23 -28.75 10.19
N LEU A 102 -2.50 -28.88 10.56
CA LEU A 102 -3.41 -29.85 9.94
C LEU A 102 -3.64 -29.55 8.47
N ARG A 103 -3.82 -28.28 8.11
CA ARG A 103 -3.93 -27.83 6.72
C ARG A 103 -2.73 -28.26 5.89
N ASP A 104 -1.53 -27.92 6.34
CA ASP A 104 -0.31 -28.17 5.58
C ASP A 104 -0.11 -29.69 5.39
N LYS A 105 -0.37 -30.49 6.45
CA LYS A 105 -0.37 -31.96 6.37
C LYS A 105 -1.42 -32.50 5.38
N LEU A 106 -2.63 -31.95 5.36
CA LEU A 106 -3.68 -32.37 4.40
C LEU A 106 -3.27 -32.03 2.97
N PHE A 107 -2.65 -30.87 2.77
CA PHE A 107 -2.19 -30.43 1.46
C PHE A 107 -1.09 -31.32 0.91
N ASP A 108 -0.08 -31.65 1.73
CA ASP A 108 0.99 -32.60 1.40
C ASP A 108 0.45 -33.99 1.06
N ARG A 109 -0.69 -34.34 1.64
CA ARG A 109 -1.42 -35.60 1.40
C ARG A 109 -2.41 -35.50 0.22
N GLY A 110 -2.32 -34.47 -0.61
CA GLY A 110 -3.06 -34.37 -1.85
C GLY A 110 -4.53 -33.94 -1.69
N LEU A 111 -4.85 -33.12 -0.67
CA LEU A 111 -6.18 -32.52 -0.51
C LEU A 111 -6.73 -31.94 -1.83
N LEU A 112 -5.92 -31.14 -2.53
CA LEU A 112 -6.35 -30.50 -3.77
C LEU A 112 -6.79 -31.51 -4.85
N LYS A 113 -6.10 -32.65 -4.96
CA LYS A 113 -6.47 -33.72 -5.91
C LYS A 113 -7.84 -34.33 -5.61
N LYS A 114 -8.32 -34.23 -4.36
CA LYS A 114 -9.65 -34.69 -3.93
C LYS A 114 -10.72 -33.63 -4.10
N VAL A 115 -10.36 -32.35 -3.99
CA VAL A 115 -11.32 -31.24 -4.12
C VAL A 115 -11.63 -30.95 -5.59
N MET A 116 -10.63 -30.94 -6.47
CA MET A 116 -10.81 -30.52 -7.86
C MET A 116 -11.86 -31.34 -8.66
N PRO A 117 -11.94 -32.68 -8.54
CA PRO A 117 -12.98 -33.46 -9.25
C PRO A 117 -14.41 -33.11 -8.84
N LEU A 118 -14.61 -32.56 -7.63
CA LEU A 118 -15.94 -32.23 -7.11
C LEU A 118 -16.52 -30.94 -7.71
N LEU A 119 -15.76 -30.19 -8.50
CA LEU A 119 -16.23 -28.97 -9.16
C LEU A 119 -17.23 -29.24 -10.31
N GLU A 120 -17.23 -30.44 -10.89
CA GLU A 120 -18.05 -30.77 -12.07
C GLU A 120 -19.47 -31.23 -11.71
N HIS A 121 -19.72 -31.60 -10.46
CA HIS A 121 -20.98 -32.24 -10.01
C HIS A 121 -21.86 -31.32 -9.14
N SER A 122 -22.95 -31.85 -8.59
CA SER A 122 -23.78 -31.19 -7.56
C SER A 122 -22.99 -30.80 -6.30
N THR A 123 -21.78 -31.32 -6.13
CA THR A 123 -20.82 -31.02 -5.07
C THR A 123 -20.04 -29.72 -5.26
N ARG A 124 -20.22 -29.00 -6.36
CA ARG A 124 -19.44 -27.80 -6.67
C ARG A 124 -19.45 -26.76 -5.57
N LYS A 125 -20.59 -26.53 -4.91
CA LYS A 125 -20.70 -25.55 -3.81
C LYS A 125 -19.82 -25.97 -2.63
N VAL A 126 -19.91 -27.22 -2.15
CA VAL A 126 -19.07 -27.71 -1.04
C VAL A 126 -17.58 -27.71 -1.40
N ALA A 127 -17.23 -28.02 -2.64
CA ALA A 127 -15.85 -27.97 -3.12
C ALA A 127 -15.30 -26.53 -3.13
N LEU A 128 -16.08 -25.58 -3.62
CA LEU A 128 -15.70 -24.16 -3.63
C LEU A 128 -15.63 -23.56 -2.21
N GLU A 129 -16.55 -23.94 -1.31
CA GLU A 129 -16.46 -23.56 0.10
C GLU A 129 -15.17 -24.08 0.74
N ALA A 130 -14.84 -25.34 0.47
CA ALA A 130 -13.60 -25.93 0.95
C ALA A 130 -12.38 -25.15 0.43
N LEU A 131 -12.34 -24.81 -0.86
CA LEU A 131 -11.25 -24.01 -1.44
C LEU A 131 -11.19 -22.59 -0.87
N ARG A 132 -12.34 -21.94 -0.64
CA ARG A 132 -12.42 -20.63 0.00
C ARG A 132 -11.81 -20.66 1.39
N VAL A 133 -12.19 -21.63 2.22
CA VAL A 133 -11.62 -21.81 3.58
C VAL A 133 -10.12 -22.11 3.52
N VAL A 134 -9.71 -23.02 2.63
CA VAL A 134 -8.29 -23.39 2.47
C VAL A 134 -7.46 -22.20 2.01
N THR A 135 -7.96 -21.38 1.09
CA THR A 135 -7.24 -20.19 0.62
C THR A 135 -7.25 -19.08 1.67
N HIS A 136 -8.35 -18.86 2.39
CA HIS A 136 -8.44 -17.87 3.46
C HIS A 136 -7.36 -18.11 4.53
N HIS A 137 -7.20 -19.35 4.99
CA HIS A 137 -6.20 -19.68 6.00
C HIS A 137 -4.84 -20.10 5.44
N GLY A 138 -4.76 -20.45 4.15
CA GLY A 138 -3.61 -21.06 3.50
C GLY A 138 -2.34 -20.23 3.50
N GLY A 139 -1.20 -20.91 3.63
CA GLY A 139 0.11 -20.31 3.34
C GLY A 139 0.30 -19.98 1.87
N VAL A 140 1.34 -19.21 1.55
CA VAL A 140 1.65 -18.76 0.19
C VAL A 140 1.77 -19.92 -0.80
N SER A 141 2.46 -21.01 -0.43
CA SER A 141 2.64 -22.18 -1.29
C SER A 141 1.32 -22.87 -1.67
N VAL A 142 0.43 -23.07 -0.68
CA VAL A 142 -0.91 -23.66 -0.88
C VAL A 142 -1.74 -22.80 -1.82
N ARG A 143 -1.77 -21.49 -1.58
CA ARG A 143 -2.52 -20.52 -2.42
C ARG A 143 -1.99 -20.49 -3.85
N GLN A 144 -0.67 -20.53 -4.03
CA GLN A 144 -0.04 -20.57 -5.36
C GLN A 144 -0.38 -21.86 -6.12
N GLU A 145 -0.42 -23.00 -5.44
CA GLU A 145 -0.84 -24.26 -6.06
C GLU A 145 -2.31 -24.22 -6.46
N ILE A 146 -3.21 -23.69 -5.62
CA ILE A 146 -4.61 -23.48 -5.99
C ILE A 146 -4.74 -22.52 -7.18
N ALA A 147 -3.91 -21.47 -7.25
CA ALA A 147 -3.93 -20.51 -8.36
C ALA A 147 -3.67 -21.18 -9.72
N ARG A 148 -2.85 -22.26 -9.77
CA ARG A 148 -2.63 -23.05 -11.00
C ARG A 148 -3.93 -23.68 -11.55
N HIS A 149 -4.97 -23.79 -10.74
CA HIS A 149 -6.28 -24.30 -11.12
C HIS A 149 -7.31 -23.21 -11.41
N ASN A 150 -6.91 -21.93 -11.46
CA ASN A 150 -7.81 -20.80 -11.76
C ASN A 150 -8.62 -21.00 -13.03
N ARG A 151 -8.09 -21.66 -14.07
CA ARG A 151 -8.85 -21.96 -15.29
C ARG A 151 -10.08 -22.83 -15.01
N ALA A 152 -9.94 -23.86 -14.18
CA ALA A 152 -11.06 -24.71 -13.80
C ALA A 152 -12.07 -23.95 -12.94
N LEU A 153 -11.59 -23.10 -12.02
CA LEU A 153 -12.46 -22.27 -11.17
C LEU A 153 -13.27 -21.24 -11.99
N VAL A 154 -12.62 -20.53 -12.90
CA VAL A 154 -13.29 -19.59 -13.81
C VAL A 154 -14.32 -20.31 -14.67
N LYS A 155 -13.99 -21.50 -15.20
CA LYS A 155 -14.92 -22.31 -15.98
C LYS A 155 -16.21 -22.62 -15.21
N VAL A 156 -16.14 -22.94 -13.91
CA VAL A 156 -17.34 -23.16 -13.08
C VAL A 156 -18.24 -21.93 -13.04
N MET A 157 -17.66 -20.73 -12.92
CA MET A 157 -18.41 -19.47 -12.92
C MET A 157 -18.99 -19.12 -14.32
N GLU A 158 -18.29 -19.49 -15.39
CA GLU A 158 -18.76 -19.30 -16.77
C GLU A 158 -19.87 -20.28 -17.16
N ASP A 159 -19.78 -21.54 -16.74
CA ASP A 159 -20.76 -22.59 -17.00
C ASP A 159 -22.07 -22.37 -16.19
N HIS A 160 -22.02 -21.56 -15.11
CA HIS A 160 -23.17 -21.25 -14.25
C HIS A 160 -23.36 -19.74 -14.08
N PRO A 161 -23.70 -19.01 -15.15
CA PRO A 161 -23.63 -17.56 -15.15
C PRO A 161 -24.66 -16.87 -14.24
N ASP A 162 -25.78 -17.55 -13.96
CA ASP A 162 -26.90 -17.04 -13.15
C ASP A 162 -26.77 -17.37 -11.65
N ASP A 163 -25.78 -18.17 -11.26
CA ASP A 163 -25.54 -18.53 -9.87
C ASP A 163 -24.54 -17.56 -9.22
N SER A 164 -25.10 -16.51 -8.60
CA SER A 164 -24.32 -15.48 -7.90
C SER A 164 -23.54 -16.04 -6.70
N THR A 165 -23.99 -17.15 -6.10
CA THR A 165 -23.30 -17.80 -4.99
C THR A 165 -22.03 -18.47 -5.49
N LEU A 166 -22.10 -19.22 -6.59
CA LEU A 166 -20.91 -19.83 -7.20
C LEU A 166 -19.92 -18.75 -7.67
N ALA A 167 -20.40 -17.67 -8.28
CA ALA A 167 -19.56 -16.55 -8.66
C ALA A 167 -18.83 -15.94 -7.46
N ASN A 168 -19.52 -15.75 -6.32
CA ASN A 168 -18.92 -15.26 -5.08
C ASN A 168 -17.77 -16.18 -4.61
N LEU A 169 -18.03 -17.48 -4.51
CA LEU A 169 -17.04 -18.44 -4.01
C LEU A 169 -15.83 -18.57 -4.94
N VAL A 170 -16.04 -18.55 -6.26
CA VAL A 170 -14.97 -18.55 -7.25
C VAL A 170 -14.13 -17.28 -7.14
N ILE A 171 -14.75 -16.10 -7.07
CA ILE A 171 -14.04 -14.82 -6.96
C ILE A 171 -13.27 -14.73 -5.64
N ALA A 172 -13.86 -15.12 -4.50
CA ALA A 172 -13.17 -15.14 -3.22
C ALA A 172 -11.94 -16.08 -3.25
N THR A 173 -12.12 -17.32 -3.73
CA THR A 173 -11.04 -18.30 -3.86
C THR A 173 -9.91 -17.81 -4.77
N THR A 174 -10.26 -17.36 -5.99
CA THR A 174 -9.29 -16.90 -6.98
C THR A 174 -8.62 -15.60 -6.54
N SER A 175 -9.30 -14.73 -5.78
CA SER A 175 -8.73 -13.50 -5.23
C SER A 175 -7.59 -13.81 -4.26
N HIS A 176 -7.83 -14.66 -3.25
CA HIS A 176 -6.79 -15.07 -2.31
C HIS A 176 -5.66 -15.87 -2.98
N ALA A 177 -6.00 -16.83 -3.86
CA ALA A 177 -5.03 -17.67 -4.54
C ALA A 177 -4.12 -16.85 -5.46
N SER A 178 -4.70 -15.99 -6.29
CA SER A 178 -3.96 -15.17 -7.25
C SER A 178 -3.18 -14.06 -6.59
N ALA A 179 -3.66 -13.47 -5.48
CA ALA A 179 -2.90 -12.50 -4.70
C ALA A 179 -1.57 -13.09 -4.20
N ALA A 180 -1.54 -14.37 -3.82
CA ALA A 180 -0.29 -15.05 -3.43
C ALA A 180 0.72 -15.22 -4.59
N VAL A 181 0.27 -15.02 -5.83
CA VAL A 181 1.11 -14.98 -7.03
C VAL A 181 1.51 -13.54 -7.36
N ILE A 182 0.55 -12.60 -7.38
CA ILE A 182 0.74 -11.28 -8.01
C ILE A 182 0.88 -10.10 -7.03
N ALA A 183 0.61 -10.28 -5.75
CA ALA A 183 0.71 -9.23 -4.72
C ALA A 183 1.97 -9.38 -3.83
N CYS A 184 3.04 -9.98 -4.37
CA CYS A 184 4.29 -10.19 -3.63
C CYS A 184 5.19 -8.94 -3.68
N GLU A 185 6.04 -8.71 -2.68
CA GLU A 185 7.03 -7.62 -2.73
C GLU A 185 7.99 -7.75 -3.92
N ARG A 186 8.39 -8.98 -4.24
CA ARG A 186 9.28 -9.29 -5.35
C ARG A 186 8.48 -9.63 -6.61
N PRO A 187 9.02 -9.34 -7.81
CA PRO A 187 8.44 -9.82 -9.05
C PRO A 187 8.26 -11.36 -9.02
N PRO A 188 7.06 -11.89 -9.36
CA PRO A 188 6.80 -13.32 -9.33
C PRO A 188 7.48 -14.06 -10.48
N ASP A 189 7.59 -15.39 -10.35
CA ASP A 189 8.00 -16.26 -11.45
C ASP A 189 7.01 -16.11 -12.63
N PRO A 190 7.45 -15.69 -13.83
CA PRO A 190 6.59 -15.58 -15.00
C PRO A 190 5.85 -16.88 -15.37
N ARG A 191 6.43 -18.05 -15.06
CA ARG A 191 5.77 -19.35 -15.28
C ARG A 191 4.55 -19.48 -14.37
N LEU A 192 4.70 -19.14 -13.09
CA LEU A 192 3.61 -19.19 -12.14
C LEU A 192 2.47 -18.22 -12.51
N VAL A 193 2.80 -17.00 -12.95
CA VAL A 193 1.80 -16.03 -13.44
C VAL A 193 1.01 -16.59 -14.62
N ARG A 194 1.70 -17.22 -15.58
CA ARG A 194 1.06 -17.84 -16.75
C ARG A 194 0.20 -19.03 -16.35
N ASP A 195 0.71 -19.91 -15.51
CA ASP A 195 -0.01 -21.12 -15.08
C ASP A 195 -1.25 -20.74 -14.24
N ALA A 196 -1.17 -19.65 -13.47
CA ALA A 196 -2.30 -19.07 -12.74
C ALA A 196 -3.37 -18.41 -13.63
N CYS A 197 -3.15 -18.32 -14.95
CA CYS A 197 -4.10 -17.78 -15.92
C CYS A 197 -4.67 -16.40 -15.55
N ILE A 198 -3.83 -15.49 -15.00
CA ILE A 198 -4.28 -14.18 -14.50
C ILE A 198 -5.15 -13.38 -15.49
N PRO A 199 -4.84 -13.29 -16.80
CA PRO A 199 -5.71 -12.57 -17.75
C PRO A 199 -7.17 -13.06 -17.73
N LEU A 200 -7.36 -14.38 -17.69
CA LEU A 200 -8.67 -15.03 -17.67
C LEU A 200 -9.42 -14.70 -16.36
N VAL A 201 -8.71 -14.69 -15.23
CA VAL A 201 -9.29 -14.31 -13.93
C VAL A 201 -9.78 -12.87 -13.97
N LEU A 202 -8.96 -11.93 -14.45
CA LEU A 202 -9.34 -10.51 -14.50
C LEU A 202 -10.55 -10.26 -15.40
N GLU A 203 -10.58 -10.89 -16.58
CA GLU A 203 -11.72 -10.79 -17.49
C GLU A 203 -13.00 -11.38 -16.88
N ALA A 204 -12.91 -12.59 -16.31
CA ALA A 204 -14.05 -13.25 -15.70
C ALA A 204 -14.58 -12.50 -14.48
N THR A 205 -13.71 -11.92 -13.65
CA THR A 205 -14.10 -11.05 -12.53
C THR A 205 -14.84 -9.81 -13.02
N VAL A 206 -14.34 -9.10 -14.03
CA VAL A 206 -15.03 -7.92 -14.59
C VAL A 206 -16.39 -8.30 -15.19
N ASN A 207 -16.48 -9.43 -15.88
CA ASN A 207 -17.74 -9.92 -16.45
C ASN A 207 -18.76 -10.30 -15.37
N ALA A 208 -18.32 -10.91 -14.27
CA ALA A 208 -19.19 -11.21 -13.14
C ALA A 208 -19.76 -9.94 -12.49
N LEU A 209 -18.96 -8.88 -12.36
CA LEU A 209 -19.40 -7.59 -11.81
C LEU A 209 -20.43 -6.84 -12.69
N ARG A 210 -20.56 -7.20 -13.97
CA ARG A 210 -21.61 -6.64 -14.84
C ARG A 210 -22.98 -7.26 -14.57
N ARG A 211 -23.03 -8.39 -13.87
CA ARG A 211 -24.28 -9.08 -13.56
C ARG A 211 -24.87 -8.52 -12.25
N PRO A 212 -26.19 -8.36 -12.15
CA PRO A 212 -26.83 -7.99 -10.90
C PRO A 212 -26.50 -9.02 -9.80
N THR A 213 -25.98 -8.57 -8.68
CA THR A 213 -25.70 -9.42 -7.51
C THR A 213 -25.82 -8.59 -6.23
N ASP A 214 -26.31 -9.19 -5.16
CA ASP A 214 -26.46 -8.57 -3.85
C ASP A 214 -25.32 -8.95 -2.89
N SER A 215 -24.25 -9.58 -3.39
CA SER A 215 -23.11 -9.99 -2.57
C SER A 215 -22.07 -8.88 -2.43
N HIS A 216 -22.03 -8.26 -1.25
CA HIS A 216 -20.96 -7.33 -0.85
C HIS A 216 -19.58 -8.03 -0.84
N GLU A 217 -19.54 -9.29 -0.40
CA GLU A 217 -18.32 -10.10 -0.34
C GLU A 217 -17.71 -10.28 -1.74
N LEU A 218 -18.55 -10.57 -2.75
CA LEU A 218 -18.12 -10.74 -4.13
C LEU A 218 -17.46 -9.46 -4.65
N HIS A 219 -18.11 -8.32 -4.45
CA HIS A 219 -17.58 -7.02 -4.89
C HIS A 219 -16.26 -6.67 -4.19
N THR A 220 -16.15 -6.95 -2.90
CA THR A 220 -14.94 -6.69 -2.11
C THR A 220 -13.77 -7.54 -2.62
N HIS A 221 -13.96 -8.85 -2.77
CA HIS A 221 -12.92 -9.75 -3.28
C HIS A 221 -12.54 -9.44 -4.72
N ALA A 222 -13.51 -9.03 -5.54
CA ALA A 222 -13.26 -8.56 -6.90
C ALA A 222 -12.37 -7.31 -6.91
N LEU A 223 -12.71 -6.28 -6.13
CA LEU A 223 -11.85 -5.08 -6.03
C LEU A 223 -10.42 -5.45 -5.59
N LEU A 224 -10.28 -6.34 -4.60
CA LEU A 224 -8.97 -6.76 -4.10
C LEU A 224 -8.12 -7.45 -5.18
N ILE A 225 -8.68 -8.37 -5.97
CA ILE A 225 -7.89 -9.07 -6.99
C ILE A 225 -7.54 -8.15 -8.17
N LEU A 226 -8.49 -7.31 -8.61
CA LEU A 226 -8.25 -6.35 -9.68
C LEU A 226 -7.16 -5.34 -9.24
N ALA A 227 -7.22 -4.87 -8.00
CA ALA A 227 -6.21 -3.97 -7.43
C ALA A 227 -4.85 -4.66 -7.23
N ALA A 228 -4.81 -5.91 -6.77
CA ALA A 228 -3.59 -6.67 -6.59
C ALA A 228 -2.83 -6.87 -7.91
N SER A 229 -3.56 -7.10 -9.00
CA SER A 229 -2.97 -7.36 -10.32
C SER A 229 -2.11 -6.23 -10.88
N THR A 230 -2.35 -4.98 -10.47
CA THR A 230 -1.61 -3.83 -11.00
C THR A 230 -0.16 -3.76 -10.55
N GLN A 231 0.23 -4.55 -9.54
CA GLN A 231 1.59 -4.57 -9.02
C GLN A 231 2.58 -5.24 -9.99
N HIS A 232 2.21 -6.41 -10.54
CA HIS A 232 3.11 -7.22 -11.37
C HIS A 232 2.53 -7.61 -12.73
N CYS A 233 1.24 -7.37 -12.99
CA CYS A 233 0.57 -7.75 -14.23
C CYS A 233 0.14 -6.53 -15.06
N SER A 234 0.99 -5.49 -15.10
CA SER A 234 0.64 -4.20 -15.73
C SER A 234 0.22 -4.31 -17.20
N ARG A 235 0.76 -5.29 -17.95
CA ARG A 235 0.39 -5.53 -19.35
C ARG A 235 -1.02 -6.10 -19.46
N GLU A 236 -1.32 -7.10 -18.64
CA GLU A 236 -2.62 -7.77 -18.57
C GLU A 236 -3.70 -6.79 -18.12
N CYS A 237 -3.40 -5.94 -17.12
CA CYS A 237 -4.29 -4.86 -16.69
C CYS A 237 -4.59 -3.86 -17.82
N LYS A 238 -3.58 -3.43 -18.58
CA LYS A 238 -3.75 -2.50 -19.72
C LYS A 238 -4.54 -3.11 -20.88
N ALA A 239 -4.53 -4.44 -21.02
CA ALA A 239 -5.34 -5.15 -22.00
C ALA A 239 -6.84 -5.20 -21.63
N ASN A 240 -7.21 -4.81 -20.40
CA ASN A 240 -8.60 -4.71 -19.96
C ASN A 240 -8.96 -3.27 -19.54
N PRO A 241 -9.29 -2.37 -20.48
CA PRO A 241 -9.61 -0.98 -20.18
C PRO A 241 -10.82 -0.80 -19.26
N SER A 242 -11.81 -1.71 -19.36
CA SER A 242 -13.02 -1.68 -18.51
C SER A 242 -12.67 -1.89 -17.05
N MET A 243 -11.71 -2.79 -16.75
CA MET A 243 -11.15 -2.96 -15.40
C MET A 243 -10.52 -1.67 -14.86
N LEU A 244 -9.72 -0.98 -15.68
CA LEU A 244 -9.06 0.26 -15.27
C LEU A 244 -10.07 1.39 -15.00
N ARG A 245 -11.11 1.47 -15.83
CA ARG A 245 -12.25 2.37 -15.62
C ARG A 245 -13.03 2.03 -14.36
N LEU A 246 -13.22 0.75 -14.05
CA LEU A 246 -13.82 0.31 -12.80
C LEU A 246 -12.99 0.74 -11.59
N LEU A 247 -11.67 0.55 -11.61
CA LEU A 247 -10.77 1.06 -10.55
C LEU A 247 -10.89 2.59 -10.42
N ALA A 248 -10.93 3.32 -11.54
CA ALA A 248 -11.16 4.77 -11.48
C ALA A 248 -12.53 5.12 -10.87
N ALA A 249 -13.59 4.37 -11.20
CA ALA A 249 -14.92 4.54 -10.61
C ALA A 249 -14.94 4.27 -9.11
N PHE A 250 -14.20 3.27 -8.61
CA PHE A 250 -14.09 2.99 -7.18
C PHE A 250 -13.45 4.13 -6.38
N THR A 251 -12.72 5.05 -7.01
CA THR A 251 -12.27 6.29 -6.33
C THR A 251 -13.43 7.22 -5.94
N ARG A 252 -14.66 6.93 -6.40
CA ARG A 252 -15.91 7.61 -6.04
C ARG A 252 -16.76 6.87 -4.99
N SER A 253 -16.33 5.72 -4.48
CA SER A 253 -17.08 5.00 -3.43
C SER A 253 -17.19 5.84 -2.15
N ASN A 254 -18.30 5.72 -1.43
CA ASN A 254 -18.47 6.28 -0.08
C ASN A 254 -17.45 5.70 0.91
N ASN A 255 -16.98 4.47 0.68
CA ASN A 255 -16.00 3.80 1.52
C ASN A 255 -14.56 4.26 1.17
N ILE A 256 -13.93 4.98 2.09
CA ILE A 256 -12.57 5.52 1.87
C ILE A 256 -11.50 4.45 1.73
N ASN A 257 -11.68 3.25 2.30
CA ASN A 257 -10.75 2.14 2.11
C ASN A 257 -10.78 1.66 0.66
N CYS A 258 -11.98 1.51 0.07
CA CYS A 258 -12.14 1.15 -1.33
C CYS A 258 -11.49 2.19 -2.26
N ARG A 259 -11.67 3.49 -1.94
CA ARG A 259 -11.00 4.57 -2.66
C ARG A 259 -9.48 4.46 -2.58
N ALA A 260 -8.92 4.19 -1.40
CA ALA A 260 -7.49 4.02 -1.20
C ALA A 260 -6.92 2.78 -1.92
N ILE A 261 -7.65 1.65 -1.90
CA ILE A 261 -7.28 0.42 -2.62
C ILE A 261 -7.21 0.69 -4.12
N ALA A 262 -8.27 1.28 -4.68
CA ALA A 262 -8.35 1.59 -6.10
C ALA A 262 -7.29 2.63 -6.53
N PHE A 263 -7.10 3.67 -5.72
CA PHE A 263 -6.06 4.67 -5.92
C PHE A 263 -4.65 4.04 -5.91
N SER A 264 -4.36 3.21 -4.92
CA SER A 264 -3.08 2.49 -4.80
C SER A 264 -2.84 1.57 -6.00
N ALA A 265 -3.89 0.94 -6.53
CA ALA A 265 -3.81 0.13 -7.74
C ALA A 265 -3.40 0.97 -8.97
N LEU A 266 -4.05 2.11 -9.19
CA LEU A 266 -3.77 3.03 -10.30
C LEU A 266 -2.40 3.70 -10.15
N LEU A 267 -1.96 3.97 -8.92
CA LEU A 267 -0.64 4.50 -8.61
C LEU A 267 0.47 3.49 -8.95
N ARG A 268 0.26 2.19 -8.74
CA ARG A 268 1.26 1.14 -9.02
C ARG A 268 1.40 0.80 -10.50
N LEU A 269 0.32 0.88 -11.27
CA LEU A 269 0.29 0.46 -12.68
C LEU A 269 1.40 1.05 -13.57
N PRO A 270 1.77 2.35 -13.46
CA PRO A 270 2.81 2.94 -14.31
C PRO A 270 4.25 2.76 -13.79
N ILE A 271 4.50 2.02 -12.69
CA ILE A 271 5.84 1.88 -12.09
C ILE A 271 6.88 1.41 -13.13
N ALA A 272 6.55 0.41 -13.96
CA ALA A 272 7.49 -0.14 -14.93
C ALA A 272 7.92 0.87 -16.02
N GLY A 273 7.16 1.95 -16.22
CA GLY A 273 7.47 3.01 -17.18
C GLY A 273 7.95 4.30 -16.54
N CYS A 274 8.22 4.30 -15.22
CA CYS A 274 8.64 5.50 -14.52
C CYS A 274 10.13 5.79 -14.71
N GLU A 275 10.45 7.07 -14.70
CA GLU A 275 11.82 7.57 -14.72
C GLU A 275 12.20 8.04 -13.31
N PHE A 276 13.47 7.82 -12.94
CA PHE A 276 14.02 8.39 -11.71
C PHE A 276 14.46 9.83 -11.95
N GLU A 277 14.15 10.71 -11.00
CA GLU A 277 14.69 12.07 -11.02
C GLU A 277 16.22 12.01 -10.90
N GLY A 278 16.91 12.27 -12.01
CA GLY A 278 18.36 12.38 -12.04
C GLY A 278 18.87 13.64 -11.35
N ALA A 279 20.17 13.67 -11.08
CA ALA A 279 20.83 14.89 -10.59
C ALA A 279 20.65 16.00 -11.61
N HIS A 280 20.14 17.15 -11.15
CA HIS A 280 19.98 18.31 -12.01
C HIS A 280 21.36 18.85 -12.41
N ASN A 281 21.55 19.17 -13.70
CA ASN A 281 22.77 19.80 -14.18
C ASN A 281 22.74 21.30 -13.86
N PRO A 282 23.52 21.80 -12.88
CA PRO A 282 23.49 23.20 -12.49
C PRO A 282 23.91 24.14 -13.62
N GLY A 283 24.67 23.68 -14.61
CA GLY A 283 25.03 24.46 -15.80
C GLY A 283 23.83 24.81 -16.68
N ARG A 284 22.74 24.05 -16.60
CA ARG A 284 21.49 24.35 -17.32
C ARG A 284 20.65 25.42 -16.63
N LEU A 285 20.83 25.64 -15.32
CA LEU A 285 20.11 26.70 -14.60
C LEU A 285 20.41 28.09 -15.13
N LEU A 286 21.58 28.28 -15.76
CA LEU A 286 22.01 29.59 -16.24
C LEU A 286 21.58 29.88 -17.69
N ALA A 287 21.23 28.84 -18.47
CA ALA A 287 20.81 28.99 -19.85
C ALA A 287 19.53 29.84 -20.04
N PRO A 288 18.51 29.76 -19.18
CA PRO A 288 17.29 30.56 -19.30
C PRO A 288 17.55 32.07 -19.28
N PHE A 289 18.62 32.53 -18.62
CA PHE A 289 18.97 33.96 -18.56
C PHE A 289 19.59 34.51 -19.85
N GLN A 290 19.88 33.64 -20.82
CA GLN A 290 20.30 34.06 -22.16
C GLN A 290 19.10 34.40 -23.05
N HIS A 291 17.88 34.14 -22.59
CA HIS A 291 16.64 34.32 -23.34
C HIS A 291 15.61 35.09 -22.51
N ASP A 292 14.82 35.92 -23.20
CA ASP A 292 13.73 36.64 -22.56
C ASP A 292 12.67 35.66 -22.03
N MET A 293 12.25 35.86 -20.79
CA MET A 293 11.15 35.11 -20.21
C MET A 293 9.85 35.45 -20.95
N PRO A 294 9.02 34.44 -21.31
CA PRO A 294 7.69 34.70 -21.88
C PRO A 294 6.89 35.67 -21.00
N ALA A 295 6.28 36.68 -21.61
CA ALA A 295 5.62 37.79 -20.90
C ALA A 295 4.62 37.29 -19.85
N HIS A 296 3.80 36.28 -20.19
CA HIS A 296 2.80 35.75 -19.26
C HIS A 296 3.39 35.01 -18.06
N LEU A 297 4.60 34.45 -18.15
CA LEU A 297 5.31 33.87 -17.01
C LEU A 297 5.91 34.97 -16.14
N SER A 298 6.44 36.02 -16.77
CA SER A 298 6.94 37.22 -16.08
C SER A 298 5.82 37.87 -15.27
N ASP A 299 4.64 38.07 -15.84
CA ASP A 299 3.47 38.62 -15.15
C ASP A 299 3.12 37.81 -13.89
N ILE A 300 3.19 36.47 -13.98
CA ILE A 300 2.92 35.58 -12.83
C ILE A 300 3.97 35.76 -11.72
N LEU A 301 5.24 35.94 -12.06
CA LEU A 301 6.30 36.19 -11.07
C LEU A 301 6.18 37.59 -10.45
N VAL A 302 5.79 38.59 -11.24
CA VAL A 302 5.52 39.95 -10.77
C VAL A 302 4.37 39.94 -9.77
N ASP A 303 3.25 39.29 -10.10
CA ASP A 303 2.09 39.14 -9.22
C ASP A 303 2.43 38.42 -7.91
N TYR A 304 3.33 37.42 -7.97
CA TYR A 304 3.74 36.64 -6.80
C TYR A 304 4.73 37.39 -5.88
N GLY A 305 5.57 38.24 -6.47
CA GLY A 305 6.72 38.86 -5.81
C GLY A 305 8.02 38.31 -6.40
N PRO A 306 8.67 39.02 -7.33
CA PRO A 306 9.82 38.49 -8.08
C PRO A 306 11.01 38.19 -7.18
N GLU A 307 11.16 38.86 -6.04
CA GLU A 307 12.21 38.61 -5.04
C GLU A 307 12.04 37.30 -4.26
N LYS A 308 10.84 36.70 -4.30
CA LYS A 308 10.51 35.42 -3.68
C LYS A 308 10.54 34.25 -4.67
N ALA A 309 10.59 34.53 -5.97
CA ALA A 309 10.66 33.51 -7.02
C ALA A 309 11.90 32.62 -6.86
N GLU A 310 11.80 31.33 -7.16
CA GLU A 310 12.92 30.38 -7.02
C GLU A 310 14.09 30.78 -7.92
N ILE A 311 13.81 31.27 -9.13
CA ILE A 311 14.81 31.76 -10.08
C ILE A 311 15.64 32.91 -9.49
N SER A 312 14.98 33.92 -8.91
CA SER A 312 15.62 35.10 -8.32
C SER A 312 16.40 34.75 -7.07
N LEU A 313 15.83 33.91 -6.20
CA LEU A 313 16.50 33.41 -5.00
C LEU A 313 17.75 32.60 -5.36
N THR A 314 17.68 31.81 -6.43
CA THR A 314 18.80 31.01 -6.91
C THR A 314 19.92 31.88 -7.47
N LEU A 315 19.60 32.85 -8.33
CA LEU A 315 20.59 33.79 -8.84
C LEU A 315 21.30 34.57 -7.72
N ARG A 316 20.53 35.10 -6.77
CA ARG A 316 21.09 35.84 -5.64
C ARG A 316 21.97 34.95 -4.77
N ALA A 317 21.55 33.71 -4.50
CA ALA A 317 22.34 32.76 -3.73
C ALA A 317 23.66 32.40 -4.44
N VAL A 318 23.66 32.25 -5.76
CA VAL A 318 24.87 32.01 -6.56
C VAL A 318 25.80 33.22 -6.53
N ALA A 319 25.27 34.44 -6.70
CA ALA A 319 26.06 35.66 -6.61
C ALA A 319 26.70 35.82 -5.22
N ASP A 320 25.91 35.67 -4.15
CA ASP A 320 26.38 35.75 -2.77
C ASP A 320 27.45 34.67 -2.48
N PHE A 321 27.29 33.46 -3.05
CA PHE A 321 28.28 32.38 -2.93
C PHE A 321 29.59 32.75 -3.63
N GLN A 322 29.53 33.23 -4.87
CA GLN A 322 30.70 33.63 -5.66
C GLN A 322 31.46 34.79 -5.00
N GLU A 323 30.75 35.80 -4.51
CA GLU A 323 31.35 36.93 -3.79
C GLU A 323 32.07 36.46 -2.51
N ALA A 324 31.44 35.59 -1.73
CA ALA A 324 32.03 35.05 -0.50
C ALA A 324 33.30 34.26 -0.80
N ILE A 325 33.30 33.41 -1.85
CA ILE A 325 34.48 32.68 -2.29
C ILE A 325 35.59 33.63 -2.75
N ALA A 326 35.26 34.62 -3.58
CA ALA A 326 36.25 35.59 -4.07
C ALA A 326 36.88 36.40 -2.93
N GLN A 327 36.11 36.74 -1.91
CA GLN A 327 36.62 37.39 -0.70
C GLN A 327 37.55 36.45 0.09
N ALA A 328 37.13 35.21 0.31
CA ALA A 328 37.95 34.19 0.99
C ALA A 328 39.26 33.88 0.27
N MET A 329 39.30 33.98 -1.07
CA MET A 329 40.53 33.85 -1.84
C MET A 329 41.54 34.97 -1.58
N ARG A 330 41.07 36.16 -1.12
CA ARG A 330 41.92 37.31 -0.82
C ARG A 330 42.41 37.33 0.61
N ASP A 331 41.52 37.03 1.57
CA ASP A 331 41.83 37.14 3.00
C ASP A 331 42.14 35.80 3.67
N HIS A 332 41.89 34.68 2.99
CA HIS A 332 42.02 33.31 3.51
C HIS A 332 41.19 33.04 4.78
N ASP A 333 40.11 33.81 5.03
CA ASP A 333 39.27 33.65 6.21
C ASP A 333 38.13 32.63 5.99
N MET A 334 38.44 31.35 6.29
CA MET A 334 37.47 30.25 6.19
C MET A 334 36.30 30.37 7.19
N TYR A 335 36.49 31.11 8.30
CA TYR A 335 35.43 31.31 9.27
C TYR A 335 34.40 32.31 8.73
N ALA A 336 34.85 33.47 8.23
CA ALA A 336 33.98 34.45 7.58
C ALA A 336 33.27 33.86 6.36
N LEU A 337 33.98 33.06 5.55
CA LEU A 337 33.37 32.31 4.46
C LEU A 337 32.27 31.38 4.98
N GLY A 338 32.56 30.56 6.00
CA GLY A 338 31.58 29.66 6.60
C GLY A 338 30.32 30.38 7.07
N GLN A 339 30.46 31.50 7.79
CA GLN A 339 29.32 32.31 8.23
C GLN A 339 28.47 32.82 7.05
N LYS A 340 29.11 33.23 5.95
CA LYS A 340 28.43 33.70 4.74
C LYS A 340 27.71 32.57 4.01
N LEU A 341 28.26 31.36 3.96
CA LEU A 341 27.70 30.22 3.22
C LEU A 341 26.45 29.59 3.87
N VAL A 342 26.28 29.72 5.18
CA VAL A 342 25.11 29.18 5.92
C VAL A 342 23.79 29.76 5.42
N GLY A 343 23.77 31.04 5.02
CA GLY A 343 22.58 31.72 4.50
C GLY A 343 22.11 31.17 3.14
N PRO A 344 22.94 31.20 2.08
CA PRO A 344 22.64 30.61 0.77
C PRO A 344 22.12 29.17 0.84
N VAL A 345 22.77 28.29 1.62
CA VAL A 345 22.40 26.87 1.77
C VAL A 345 20.95 26.70 2.27
N GLN A 346 20.44 27.65 3.05
CA GLN A 346 19.07 27.65 3.57
C GLN A 346 18.07 28.45 2.72
N ARG A 347 18.50 29.12 1.64
CA ARG A 347 17.63 29.90 0.74
C ARG A 347 17.23 29.14 -0.52
N THR A 348 18.06 28.24 -1.02
CA THR A 348 17.79 27.48 -2.24
C THR A 348 18.59 26.17 -2.27
N GLU A 349 18.13 25.19 -3.03
CA GLU A 349 18.78 23.88 -3.16
C GLU A 349 20.08 23.93 -3.97
N PRO A 350 20.13 24.55 -5.17
CA PRO A 350 21.35 24.71 -5.96
C PRO A 350 22.31 25.81 -5.47
N ALA A 351 22.22 26.26 -4.22
CA ALA A 351 23.02 27.39 -3.70
C ALA A 351 24.54 27.21 -3.88
N THR A 352 25.01 25.96 -3.92
CA THR A 352 26.39 25.58 -4.16
C THR A 352 26.48 24.95 -5.54
N ALA A 353 26.93 25.68 -6.55
CA ALA A 353 27.22 25.10 -7.85
C ALA A 353 28.33 24.04 -7.68
N ASP A 354 28.05 22.77 -8.00
CA ASP A 354 29.04 21.69 -7.94
C ASP A 354 29.99 21.74 -9.16
N GLY A 355 30.56 22.92 -9.40
CA GLY A 355 31.53 23.18 -10.45
C GLY A 355 32.95 22.90 -9.98
N VAL A 356 33.80 22.49 -10.92
CA VAL A 356 35.26 22.50 -10.76
C VAL A 356 35.74 23.92 -10.99
N SER A 357 36.53 24.47 -10.07
CA SER A 357 37.12 25.80 -10.22
C SER A 357 38.64 25.73 -10.23
N PRO A 358 39.30 26.20 -11.30
CA PRO A 358 40.75 26.38 -11.30
C PRO A 358 41.14 27.30 -10.14
N GLY A 359 42.08 26.86 -9.30
CA GLY A 359 42.60 27.66 -8.20
C GLY A 359 41.91 27.46 -6.84
N ILE A 360 40.90 26.58 -6.74
CA ILE A 360 40.24 26.34 -5.44
C ILE A 360 41.20 25.80 -4.37
N HIS A 361 42.25 25.09 -4.76
CA HIS A 361 43.32 24.64 -3.85
C HIS A 361 44.03 25.80 -3.14
N GLN A 362 44.08 26.99 -3.76
CA GLN A 362 44.72 28.18 -3.17
C GLN A 362 44.00 28.67 -1.91
N LEU A 363 42.70 28.37 -1.74
CA LEU A 363 41.92 28.80 -0.58
C LEU A 363 42.45 28.20 0.73
N THR A 364 42.92 26.96 0.70
CA THR A 364 43.32 26.25 1.92
C THR A 364 44.82 26.34 2.22
N GLY A 365 45.61 26.94 1.32
CA GLY A 365 47.06 26.98 1.42
C GLY A 365 47.74 25.61 1.37
N LYS A 366 46.97 24.53 1.17
CA LYS A 366 47.47 23.16 1.10
C LYS A 366 47.48 22.72 -0.36
N SER A 367 48.64 22.26 -0.83
CA SER A 367 48.79 21.66 -2.16
C SER A 367 48.10 20.29 -2.29
N ASP A 368 47.26 19.91 -1.32
CA ASP A 368 46.68 18.58 -1.22
C ASP A 368 45.54 18.42 -2.23
N SER A 369 45.56 17.31 -2.98
CA SER A 369 44.81 17.10 -4.22
C SER A 369 43.32 16.82 -4.02
N GLN A 370 42.78 17.03 -2.82
CA GLN A 370 41.44 16.55 -2.44
C GLN A 370 40.31 17.56 -2.65
N ILE A 371 40.59 18.87 -2.70
CA ILE A 371 39.59 19.92 -2.92
C ILE A 371 39.48 20.19 -4.41
N THR A 372 38.60 19.47 -5.08
CA THR A 372 38.45 19.59 -6.55
C THR A 372 37.18 20.32 -6.94
N ARG A 373 36.22 20.43 -6.03
CA ARG A 373 34.91 21.06 -6.25
C ARG A 373 34.62 22.13 -5.21
N PHE A 374 33.76 23.09 -5.55
CA PHE A 374 33.27 24.07 -4.58
C PHE A 374 32.62 23.45 -3.35
N THR A 375 31.98 22.29 -3.50
CA THR A 375 31.35 21.58 -2.39
C THR A 375 32.37 21.03 -1.38
N ASP A 376 33.63 20.84 -1.77
CA ASP A 376 34.70 20.36 -0.88
C ASP A 376 35.17 21.43 0.13
N ILE A 377 34.80 22.70 -0.07
CA ILE A 377 35.11 23.77 0.90
C ILE A 377 34.18 23.73 2.12
N LEU A 378 32.99 23.12 1.99
CA LEU A 378 31.96 23.15 3.04
C LEU A 378 32.45 22.53 4.36
N PRO A 379 33.12 21.34 4.37
CA PRO A 379 33.66 20.77 5.60
C PRO A 379 34.79 21.61 6.22
N VAL A 380 35.59 22.30 5.40
CA VAL A 380 36.67 23.18 5.88
C VAL A 380 36.08 24.39 6.60
N CYS A 381 35.07 25.02 6.01
CA CYS A 381 34.32 26.10 6.63
C CYS A 381 33.61 25.63 7.93
N ALA A 382 33.02 24.44 7.91
CA ALA A 382 32.39 23.85 9.10
C ALA A 382 33.39 23.64 10.24
N GLN A 383 34.62 23.19 9.93
CA GLN A 383 35.68 23.06 10.92
C GLN A 383 36.09 24.42 11.50
N ALA A 384 36.22 25.45 10.67
CA ALA A 384 36.55 26.81 11.12
C ALA A 384 35.46 27.40 12.04
N LEU A 385 34.18 27.17 11.72
CA LEU A 385 33.04 27.54 12.58
C LEU A 385 33.09 26.82 13.93
N ARG A 386 33.32 25.49 13.94
CA ARG A 386 33.44 24.71 15.19
C ARG A 386 34.59 25.17 16.07
N ALA A 387 35.70 25.63 15.48
CA ALA A 387 36.84 26.14 16.23
C ALA A 387 36.52 27.43 17.02
N LYS A 388 35.58 28.26 16.53
CA LYS A 388 35.08 29.42 17.30
C LYS A 388 34.03 29.03 18.34
N GLY A 389 33.16 28.07 18.00
CA GLY A 389 32.36 27.33 18.97
C GLY A 389 31.16 28.08 19.57
N SER A 390 30.75 29.23 19.03
CA SER A 390 29.48 29.84 19.48
C SER A 390 28.29 28.93 19.10
N PRO A 391 27.15 29.00 19.80
CA PRO A 391 25.99 28.18 19.44
C PRO A 391 25.55 28.34 17.98
N ALA A 392 25.61 29.58 17.45
CA ALA A 392 25.30 29.86 16.06
C ALA A 392 26.34 29.28 15.10
N ASP A 393 27.62 29.28 15.47
CA ASP A 393 28.68 28.68 14.64
C ASP A 393 28.55 27.16 14.60
N LEU A 394 28.20 26.50 15.71
CA LEU A 394 27.99 25.05 15.74
C LEU A 394 26.80 24.64 14.85
N ASP A 395 25.70 25.40 14.90
CA ASP A 395 24.55 25.17 14.03
C ASP A 395 24.88 25.42 12.56
N GLY A 396 25.64 26.48 12.28
CA GLY A 396 26.16 26.78 10.94
C GLY A 396 27.04 25.66 10.41
N ALA A 397 27.97 25.15 11.23
CA ALA A 397 28.85 24.05 10.86
C ALA A 397 28.07 22.78 10.49
N ASP A 398 27.05 22.43 11.28
CA ASP A 398 26.23 21.26 10.99
C ASP A 398 25.40 21.43 9.72
N ILE A 399 24.89 22.63 9.43
CA ILE A 399 24.20 22.93 8.16
C ILE A 399 25.13 22.69 6.96
N LEU A 400 26.38 23.19 7.03
CA LEU A 400 27.34 23.04 5.94
C LEU A 400 27.74 21.57 5.72
N ASP A 401 28.00 20.81 6.79
CA ASP A 401 28.33 19.39 6.70
C ASP A 401 27.14 18.56 6.20
N MET A 402 25.92 18.82 6.68
CA MET A 402 24.73 18.15 6.18
C MET A 402 24.56 18.42 4.68
N LYS A 403 24.74 19.66 4.22
CA LYS A 403 24.70 20.00 2.80
C LYS A 403 25.78 19.28 2.00
N PHE A 404 26.99 19.16 2.52
CA PHE A 404 28.07 18.39 1.91
C PHE A 404 27.67 16.92 1.74
N TYR A 405 27.22 16.26 2.82
CA TYR A 405 26.80 14.86 2.77
C TYR A 405 25.66 14.64 1.78
N MET A 406 24.65 15.52 1.78
CA MET A 406 23.55 15.46 0.82
C MET A 406 24.02 15.55 -0.63
N THR A 407 24.93 16.48 -0.92
CA THR A 407 25.44 16.70 -2.27
C THR A 407 26.30 15.52 -2.75
N ARG A 408 26.90 14.76 -1.82
CA ARG A 408 27.63 13.52 -2.09
C ARG A 408 26.75 12.26 -2.02
N SER A 409 25.42 12.40 -1.95
CA SER A 409 24.46 11.29 -1.79
C SER A 409 24.73 10.42 -0.55
N ARG A 410 25.42 10.96 0.47
CA ARG A 410 25.71 10.33 1.76
C ARG A 410 24.58 10.60 2.76
N HIS A 411 23.37 10.21 2.37
CA HIS A 411 22.16 10.48 3.14
C HIS A 411 22.19 9.90 4.56
N PRO A 412 22.68 8.66 4.82
CA PRO A 412 22.75 8.13 6.18
C PRO A 412 23.56 9.01 7.13
N GLU A 413 24.72 9.52 6.69
CA GLU A 413 25.58 10.39 7.49
C GLU A 413 24.93 11.77 7.71
N ALA A 414 24.28 12.32 6.68
CA ALA A 414 23.53 13.57 6.82
C ALA A 414 22.42 13.45 7.87
N ILE A 415 21.67 12.34 7.86
CA ILE A 415 20.59 12.06 8.81
C ILE A 415 21.14 11.86 10.22
N ALA A 416 22.24 11.10 10.37
CA ALA A 416 22.88 10.88 11.66
C ALA A 416 23.37 12.21 12.27
N LEU A 417 23.97 13.08 11.45
CA LEU A 417 24.36 14.43 11.89
C LEU A 417 23.15 15.29 12.23
N GLY A 418 22.08 15.23 11.43
CA GLY A 418 20.84 15.95 11.69
C GLY A 418 20.20 15.59 13.04
N ASN A 419 20.17 14.31 13.40
CA ASN A 419 19.69 13.87 14.72
C ASN A 419 20.53 14.44 15.86
N LYS A 420 21.87 14.37 15.75
CA LYS A 420 22.78 14.98 16.75
C LYS A 420 22.59 16.49 16.87
N ALA A 421 22.38 17.17 15.74
CA ALA A 421 22.14 18.61 15.72
C ALA A 421 20.80 18.98 16.38
N ILE A 422 19.74 18.17 16.20
CA ILE A 422 18.43 18.34 16.86
C ILE A 422 18.54 18.13 18.38
N GLU A 423 19.35 17.17 18.83
CA GLU A 423 19.60 16.94 20.26
C GLU A 423 20.24 18.17 20.92
N ARG A 424 21.21 18.80 20.24
CA ARG A 424 21.85 20.03 20.70
C ARG A 424 20.93 21.26 20.59
N ASN A 425 20.28 21.43 19.45
CA ASN A 425 19.37 22.55 19.18
C ASN A 425 18.06 22.06 18.53
N ARG A 426 17.02 21.91 19.35
CA ARG A 426 15.67 21.51 18.90
C ARG A 426 14.98 22.52 17.98
N GLY A 427 15.51 23.73 17.85
CA GLY A 427 15.00 24.79 16.96
C GLY A 427 15.68 24.85 15.59
N LEU A 428 16.63 23.96 15.29
CA LEU A 428 17.35 23.94 14.01
C LEU A 428 16.51 23.29 12.90
N ALA A 429 15.65 24.07 12.24
CA ALA A 429 14.71 23.59 11.23
C ALA A 429 15.37 22.81 10.08
N TYR A 430 16.57 23.22 9.64
CA TYR A 430 17.30 22.55 8.56
C TYR A 430 17.64 21.09 8.90
N ALA A 431 17.96 20.79 10.16
CA ALA A 431 18.27 19.42 10.59
C ALA A 431 17.03 18.51 10.49
N TYR A 432 15.83 19.00 10.82
CA TYR A 432 14.59 18.25 10.62
C TYR A 432 14.30 17.96 9.15
N TYR A 433 14.55 18.93 8.26
CA TYR A 433 14.48 18.72 6.82
C TYR A 433 15.42 17.59 6.39
N VAL A 434 16.66 17.58 6.88
CA VAL A 434 17.64 16.54 6.53
C VAL A 434 17.22 15.17 7.02
N VAL A 435 16.78 15.07 8.28
CA VAL A 435 16.27 13.82 8.86
C VAL A 435 15.05 13.31 8.09
N SER A 436 14.21 14.19 7.54
CA SER A 436 13.04 13.80 6.76
C SER A 436 13.31 13.09 5.45
N MET A 437 14.57 13.10 4.97
CA MET A 437 14.98 12.39 3.76
C MET A 437 15.32 10.92 4.00
N GLY A 438 15.19 10.43 5.24
CA GLY A 438 15.34 9.01 5.56
C GLY A 438 14.32 8.13 4.82
N ALA A 439 14.66 6.84 4.72
CA ALA A 439 13.82 5.85 4.04
C ALA A 439 12.52 5.54 4.78
N ASP A 440 12.49 5.71 6.11
CA ASP A 440 11.29 5.48 6.91
C ASP A 440 10.34 6.68 6.86
N ALA A 441 9.17 6.50 6.22
CA ALA A 441 8.15 7.53 6.07
C ALA A 441 7.59 8.01 7.41
N LYS A 442 7.49 7.14 8.43
CA LYS A 442 6.93 7.49 9.74
C LYS A 442 7.85 8.43 10.52
N ASN A 443 9.14 8.08 10.62
CA ASN A 443 10.13 8.97 11.22
C ASN A 443 10.31 10.24 10.40
N GLY A 444 10.27 10.14 9.08
CA GLY A 444 10.33 11.30 8.18
C GLY A 444 9.19 12.29 8.42
N LEU A 445 7.95 11.79 8.51
CA LEU A 445 6.77 12.61 8.80
C LEU A 445 6.84 13.27 10.18
N ARG A 446 7.28 12.53 11.20
CA ARG A 446 7.47 13.08 12.55
C ARG A 446 8.51 14.21 12.55
N ALA A 447 9.61 14.04 11.82
CA ALA A 447 10.65 15.05 11.71
C ALA A 447 10.11 16.35 11.05
N VAL A 448 9.43 16.25 9.90
CA VAL A 448 8.89 17.45 9.23
C VAL A 448 7.82 18.16 10.06
N LYS A 449 6.92 17.43 10.73
CA LYS A 449 5.88 18.05 11.58
C LYS A 449 6.47 18.76 12.79
N LYS A 450 7.60 18.30 13.33
CA LYS A 450 8.36 19.02 14.37
C LYS A 450 9.12 20.21 13.79
N GLY A 451 9.79 20.03 12.66
CA GLY A 451 10.54 21.08 11.97
C GLY A 451 9.66 22.28 11.56
N LEU A 452 8.44 22.03 11.08
CA LEU A 452 7.47 23.08 10.72
C LEU A 452 6.99 23.92 11.92
N LYS A 453 7.22 23.45 13.16
CA LYS A 453 6.93 24.19 14.40
C LYS A 453 8.12 25.03 14.89
N CYS A 454 9.27 24.98 14.21
CA CYS A 454 10.43 25.79 14.58
C CYS A 454 10.15 27.28 14.35
N LYS A 455 10.46 28.13 15.35
CA LYS A 455 10.24 29.58 15.28
C LYS A 455 11.06 30.27 14.20
N LYS A 456 12.28 29.77 13.94
CA LYS A 456 13.19 30.27 12.92
C LYS A 456 13.27 29.26 11.79
N ILE A 457 12.57 29.52 10.71
CA ILE A 457 12.54 28.68 9.52
C ILE A 457 12.53 29.57 8.28
N THR A 458 13.41 29.28 7.32
CA THR A 458 13.41 30.01 6.05
C THR A 458 12.25 29.53 5.17
N PRO A 459 11.72 30.37 4.25
CA PRO A 459 10.67 29.95 3.32
C PRO A 459 11.05 28.69 2.52
N PHE A 460 12.30 28.58 2.08
CA PHE A 460 12.80 27.40 1.37
C PHE A 460 12.70 26.13 2.22
N VAL A 461 13.24 26.15 3.44
CA VAL A 461 13.20 24.98 4.34
C VAL A 461 11.76 24.60 4.70
N ARG A 462 10.89 25.59 4.90
CA ARG A 462 9.45 25.39 5.11
C ARG A 462 8.80 24.67 3.93
N ASN A 463 9.00 25.16 2.71
CA ASN A 463 8.43 24.58 1.51
C ASN A 463 8.94 23.14 1.28
N GLN A 464 10.24 22.89 1.50
CA GLN A 464 10.80 21.55 1.39
C GLN A 464 10.19 20.58 2.42
N MET A 465 9.99 21.01 3.67
CA MET A 465 9.33 20.19 4.68
C MET A 465 7.85 19.98 4.40
N LEU A 466 7.12 20.98 3.90
CA LEU A 466 5.72 20.82 3.47
C LEU A 466 5.62 19.78 2.37
N ARG A 467 6.43 19.89 1.30
CA ARG A 467 6.48 18.88 0.23
C ARG A 467 6.72 17.47 0.77
N ARG A 468 7.68 17.32 1.69
CA ARG A 468 7.99 16.02 2.32
C ARG A 468 6.85 15.53 3.20
N ALA A 469 6.18 16.42 3.93
CA ALA A 469 5.02 16.08 4.76
C ALA A 469 3.86 15.56 3.90
N VAL A 470 3.56 16.21 2.78
CA VAL A 470 2.57 15.74 1.79
C VAL A 470 2.87 14.31 1.37
N ASN A 471 4.10 14.06 0.91
CA ASN A 471 4.48 12.74 0.40
C ASN A 471 4.41 11.65 1.47
N HIS A 472 5.02 11.88 2.65
CA HIS A 472 5.06 10.88 3.72
C HIS A 472 3.66 10.59 4.28
N ALA A 473 2.85 11.62 4.55
CA ALA A 473 1.50 11.44 5.06
C ALA A 473 0.56 10.80 4.02
N ALA A 474 0.67 11.16 2.73
CA ALA A 474 -0.12 10.53 1.69
C ALA A 474 0.16 9.02 1.58
N LEU A 475 1.44 8.64 1.52
CA LEU A 475 1.84 7.23 1.43
C LEU A 475 1.40 6.43 2.67
N GLN A 476 1.60 6.97 3.88
CA GLN A 476 1.17 6.31 5.12
C GLN A 476 -0.36 6.19 5.20
N GLY A 477 -1.10 7.23 4.82
CA GLY A 477 -2.57 7.17 4.81
C GLY A 477 -3.10 6.13 3.82
N ILE A 478 -2.53 6.04 2.62
CA ILE A 478 -2.91 5.03 1.62
C ILE A 478 -2.60 3.61 2.13
N GLU A 479 -1.41 3.41 2.70
CA GLU A 479 -0.98 2.12 3.25
C GLU A 479 -1.91 1.64 4.37
N ILE A 480 -2.16 2.50 5.36
CA ILE A 480 -3.05 2.18 6.48
C ILE A 480 -4.47 1.88 5.99
N LEU A 481 -5.04 2.68 5.08
CA LEU A 481 -6.40 2.46 4.58
C LEU A 481 -6.53 1.20 3.71
N ARG A 482 -5.49 0.86 2.95
CA ARG A 482 -5.45 -0.36 2.14
C ARG A 482 -5.37 -1.61 3.01
N ASP A 483 -4.58 -1.56 4.08
CA ASP A 483 -4.31 -2.71 4.95
C ASP A 483 -5.29 -2.80 6.14
N ALA A 484 -6.16 -1.79 6.30
CA ALA A 484 -7.19 -1.78 7.32
C ALA A 484 -8.16 -2.94 7.13
N VAL A 485 -8.13 -3.89 8.07
CA VAL A 485 -9.09 -4.99 8.16
C VAL A 485 -10.50 -4.43 8.35
N GLU A 486 -11.48 -5.09 7.74
CA GLU A 486 -12.88 -4.69 7.87
C GLU A 486 -13.31 -4.63 9.35
N GLY A 487 -13.97 -3.54 9.75
CA GLY A 487 -14.38 -3.30 11.14
C GLY A 487 -13.34 -2.58 12.02
N TYR A 488 -12.09 -2.41 11.57
CA TYR A 488 -11.06 -1.66 12.31
C TYR A 488 -11.22 -0.16 12.11
N MET A 489 -12.18 0.44 12.80
CA MET A 489 -12.52 1.86 12.69
C MET A 489 -11.35 2.80 13.04
N GLU A 490 -10.48 2.39 13.98
CA GLU A 490 -9.30 3.18 14.37
C GLU A 490 -8.30 3.32 13.22
N ALA A 491 -7.96 2.21 12.54
CA ALA A 491 -7.07 2.25 11.38
C ALA A 491 -7.66 3.10 10.25
N ARG A 492 -8.97 2.99 10.01
CA ARG A 492 -9.68 3.83 9.03
C ARG A 492 -9.59 5.32 9.40
N ALA A 493 -9.82 5.67 10.66
CA ALA A 493 -9.73 7.05 11.14
C ALA A 493 -8.29 7.59 11.05
N GLU A 494 -7.29 6.79 11.44
CA GLU A 494 -5.87 7.13 11.37
C GLU A 494 -5.43 7.39 9.92
N GLY A 495 -5.73 6.44 9.01
CA GLY A 495 -5.39 6.58 7.61
C GLY A 495 -6.04 7.80 6.96
N THR A 496 -7.32 8.06 7.28
CA THR A 496 -8.03 9.26 6.84
C THR A 496 -7.37 10.54 7.36
N ALA A 497 -6.97 10.58 8.64
CA ALA A 497 -6.31 11.72 9.23
C ALA A 497 -4.96 12.04 8.55
N TYR A 498 -4.20 11.02 8.16
CA TYR A 498 -2.97 11.22 7.39
C TYR A 498 -3.25 11.78 5.99
N LEU A 499 -4.25 11.28 5.27
CA LEU A 499 -4.62 11.84 3.96
C LEU A 499 -5.08 13.29 4.06
N MET A 500 -5.92 13.61 5.04
CA MET A 500 -6.37 14.98 5.31
C MET A 500 -5.18 15.89 5.63
N SER A 501 -4.26 15.45 6.48
CA SER A 501 -3.03 16.21 6.77
C SER A 501 -2.20 16.44 5.51
N ALA A 502 -2.04 15.43 4.64
CA ALA A 502 -1.29 15.58 3.40
C ALA A 502 -1.96 16.57 2.46
N TRP A 503 -3.30 16.56 2.40
CA TRP A 503 -4.08 17.45 1.56
C TRP A 503 -4.02 18.90 2.03
N GLU A 504 -4.11 19.15 3.35
CA GLU A 504 -3.91 20.47 3.93
C GLU A 504 -2.49 21.01 3.68
N ASP A 505 -1.46 20.19 3.92
CA ASP A 505 -0.07 20.58 3.66
C ASP A 505 0.16 20.90 2.17
N ALA A 506 -0.51 20.17 1.27
CA ALA A 506 -0.43 20.40 -0.18
C ALA A 506 -1.10 21.72 -0.57
N LYS A 507 -2.26 22.04 0.02
CA LYS A 507 -2.90 23.36 -0.16
C LYS A 507 -1.98 24.48 0.30
N THR A 508 -1.42 24.37 1.51
CA THR A 508 -0.48 25.36 2.05
C THR A 508 0.73 25.53 1.13
N TYR A 509 1.35 24.43 0.69
CA TYR A 509 2.48 24.50 -0.24
C TYR A 509 2.11 25.20 -1.54
N THR A 510 1.00 24.83 -2.19
CA THR A 510 0.61 25.44 -3.48
C THR A 510 0.18 26.90 -3.38
N ALA A 511 -0.10 27.39 -2.18
CA ALA A 511 -0.41 28.79 -1.89
C ALA A 511 0.84 29.61 -1.54
N GLU A 512 1.77 29.04 -0.75
CA GLU A 512 2.94 29.74 -0.24
C GLU A 512 4.17 29.63 -1.16
N ALA A 513 4.35 28.50 -1.85
CA ALA A 513 5.56 28.22 -2.60
C ALA A 513 5.65 29.01 -3.92
N PRO A 514 6.89 29.28 -4.40
CA PRO A 514 7.09 29.96 -5.69
C PRO A 514 6.43 29.21 -6.85
N PRO A 515 5.76 29.91 -7.78
CA PRO A 515 5.07 29.28 -8.92
C PRO A 515 6.05 28.64 -9.92
N ASP A 516 7.30 29.11 -9.95
CA ASP A 516 8.44 28.55 -10.69
C ASP A 516 9.18 27.44 -9.91
N GLY A 517 8.64 27.05 -8.76
CA GLY A 517 9.19 26.02 -7.88
C GLY A 517 9.36 24.65 -8.56
N ARG A 518 10.55 24.05 -8.54
CA ARG A 518 10.84 22.73 -9.16
C ARG A 518 9.92 21.60 -8.71
N HIS A 519 9.35 21.70 -7.50
CA HIS A 519 8.46 20.68 -6.92
C HIS A 519 6.98 21.01 -7.02
N MET A 520 6.61 22.13 -7.62
CA MET A 520 5.22 22.57 -7.73
C MET A 520 4.36 21.53 -8.46
N ILE A 521 4.86 20.94 -9.55
CA ILE A 521 4.15 19.88 -10.29
C ILE A 521 3.88 18.66 -9.40
N THR A 522 4.89 18.20 -8.65
CA THR A 522 4.75 17.03 -7.78
C THR A 522 3.70 17.27 -6.69
N VAL A 523 3.74 18.43 -6.03
CA VAL A 523 2.78 18.74 -4.95
C VAL A 523 1.39 19.00 -5.49
N LEU A 524 1.24 19.69 -6.63
CA LEU A 524 -0.06 19.84 -7.31
C LEU A 524 -0.63 18.49 -7.72
N THR A 525 0.22 17.56 -8.13
CA THR A 525 -0.22 16.21 -8.47
C THR A 525 -0.75 15.49 -7.24
N TRP A 526 -0.02 15.51 -6.11
CA TRP A 526 -0.54 14.99 -4.85
C TRP A 526 -1.84 15.68 -4.44
N TYR A 527 -1.93 17.01 -4.55
CA TYR A 527 -3.14 17.76 -4.22
C TYR A 527 -4.36 17.25 -5.02
N MET A 528 -4.23 17.10 -6.35
CA MET A 528 -5.32 16.60 -7.19
C MET A 528 -5.71 15.16 -6.83
N MET A 529 -4.71 14.30 -6.66
CA MET A 529 -4.90 12.89 -6.33
C MET A 529 -5.57 12.72 -4.95
N LEU A 530 -5.10 13.45 -3.94
CA LEU A 530 -5.69 13.46 -2.60
C LEU A 530 -7.09 14.05 -2.62
N THR A 531 -7.36 15.07 -3.44
CA THR A 531 -8.72 15.62 -3.62
C THR A 531 -9.67 14.54 -4.14
N ILE A 532 -9.23 13.74 -5.12
CA ILE A 532 -10.03 12.61 -5.63
C ILE A 532 -10.29 11.58 -4.54
N VAL A 533 -9.26 11.14 -3.82
CA VAL A 533 -9.41 10.10 -2.79
C VAL A 533 -10.24 10.58 -1.60
N ILE A 534 -10.06 11.83 -1.13
CA ILE A 534 -10.72 12.36 0.05
C ILE A 534 -12.18 12.72 -0.23
N ARG A 535 -12.46 13.36 -1.38
CA ARG A 535 -13.80 13.86 -1.70
C ARG A 535 -14.65 12.86 -2.47
N GLY A 536 -14.03 11.94 -3.21
CA GLY A 536 -14.68 10.81 -3.88
C GLY A 536 -15.99 11.19 -4.58
N PRO A 537 -17.16 10.73 -4.09
CA PRO A 537 -18.45 10.96 -4.72
C PRO A 537 -18.91 12.42 -4.74
N GLU A 538 -18.35 13.29 -3.87
CA GLU A 538 -18.66 14.73 -3.87
C GLU A 538 -18.16 15.47 -5.12
N LEU A 539 -17.20 14.88 -5.84
CA LEU A 539 -16.66 15.46 -7.07
C LEU A 539 -17.60 15.19 -8.24
N SER A 540 -17.62 16.10 -9.21
CA SER A 540 -18.32 15.86 -10.46
C SER A 540 -17.63 14.75 -11.28
N GLU A 541 -18.38 14.11 -12.17
CA GLU A 541 -17.86 13.04 -13.04
C GLU A 541 -16.81 13.56 -14.04
N ASP A 542 -16.84 14.84 -14.39
CA ASP A 542 -15.88 15.54 -15.25
C ASP A 542 -14.72 16.20 -14.48
N LEU A 543 -14.70 16.09 -13.14
CA LEU A 543 -13.70 16.70 -12.26
C LEU A 543 -13.57 18.23 -12.44
N ARG A 544 -14.69 18.92 -12.69
CA ARG A 544 -14.72 20.37 -12.91
C ARG A 544 -14.20 21.15 -11.70
N GLU A 545 -14.22 20.58 -10.50
CA GLU A 545 -13.62 21.17 -9.30
C GLU A 545 -12.09 21.31 -9.39
N LEU A 546 -11.45 20.64 -10.36
CA LEU A 546 -10.02 20.80 -10.66
C LEU A 546 -9.76 21.89 -11.72
N ASP A 547 -10.80 22.28 -12.48
CA ASP A 547 -10.80 23.33 -13.50
C ASP A 547 -11.34 24.67 -12.98
N VAL A 548 -12.22 24.64 -11.98
CA VAL A 548 -12.75 25.79 -11.27
C VAL A 548 -11.98 25.92 -9.95
N SER A 549 -11.68 27.13 -9.50
CA SER A 549 -11.10 27.31 -8.17
C SER A 549 -12.07 26.76 -7.12
N ALA A 550 -11.76 25.59 -6.55
CA ALA A 550 -12.43 25.05 -5.36
C ALA A 550 -12.75 26.09 -4.27
N PRO A 551 -11.94 27.15 -4.05
CA PRO A 551 -12.31 28.22 -3.12
C PRO A 551 -13.54 29.05 -3.51
N VAL A 552 -13.96 29.12 -4.78
CA VAL A 552 -15.24 29.76 -5.13
C VAL A 552 -16.42 28.93 -4.63
N LEU A 553 -16.34 27.60 -4.75
CA LEU A 553 -17.39 26.70 -4.25
C LEU A 553 -17.43 26.66 -2.72
N ILE A 554 -16.27 26.64 -2.06
CA ILE A 554 -16.20 26.65 -0.59
C ILE A 554 -16.58 28.02 -0.02
N ALA A 555 -16.14 29.13 -0.61
CA ALA A 555 -16.57 30.48 -0.20
C ALA A 555 -18.07 30.69 -0.43
N MET A 556 -18.65 30.15 -1.50
CA MET A 556 -20.10 30.17 -1.73
C MET A 556 -20.87 29.29 -0.73
N MET A 557 -20.31 28.16 -0.28
CA MET A 557 -20.96 27.26 0.67
C MET A 557 -20.76 27.67 2.14
N GLN A 558 -19.69 28.41 2.48
CA GLN A 558 -19.32 28.72 3.87
C GLN A 558 -19.35 30.22 4.23
N GLY A 559 -19.67 31.11 3.27
CA GLY A 559 -19.79 32.55 3.54
C GLY A 559 -18.48 33.23 3.99
N THR A 560 -17.33 32.60 3.75
CA THR A 560 -16.01 33.15 4.11
C THR A 560 -15.41 33.92 2.95
N ASP A 561 -14.73 35.03 3.24
CA ASP A 561 -14.03 35.86 2.26
C ASP A 561 -13.05 35.03 1.39
N TRP A 562 -13.18 35.21 0.08
CA TRP A 562 -12.34 34.59 -0.95
C TRP A 562 -10.85 34.87 -0.70
N ILE A 563 -10.02 33.83 -0.64
CA ILE A 563 -8.55 33.98 -0.63
C ILE A 563 -8.10 34.25 -2.08
N PRO A 564 -7.57 35.45 -2.39
CA PRO A 564 -7.04 35.75 -3.71
C PRO A 564 -5.85 34.84 -4.05
N GLY A 565 -5.83 34.23 -5.25
CA GLY A 565 -4.60 33.67 -5.83
C GLY A 565 -4.55 32.15 -6.09
N THR A 566 -5.59 31.39 -5.77
CA THR A 566 -5.62 29.95 -6.11
C THR A 566 -6.22 29.73 -7.50
N LYS A 567 -5.39 29.88 -8.54
CA LYS A 567 -5.71 29.40 -9.90
C LYS A 567 -6.08 27.90 -9.87
N PRO A 568 -6.97 27.41 -10.75
CA PRO A 568 -7.36 26.00 -10.82
C PRO A 568 -6.14 25.07 -10.89
N ALA A 569 -6.24 23.89 -10.27
CA ALA A 569 -5.10 22.96 -10.14
C ALA A 569 -4.52 22.57 -11.51
N ARG A 570 -5.37 22.29 -12.50
CA ARG A 570 -4.95 21.97 -13.88
C ARG A 570 -4.22 23.15 -14.55
N ARG A 571 -4.71 24.38 -14.35
CA ARG A 571 -4.04 25.60 -14.85
C ARG A 571 -2.68 25.79 -14.18
N LYS A 572 -2.59 25.60 -12.86
CA LYS A 572 -1.30 25.67 -12.15
C LYS A 572 -0.31 24.62 -12.66
N ILE A 573 -0.74 23.38 -12.92
CA ILE A 573 0.14 22.35 -13.50
C ILE A 573 0.68 22.81 -14.86
N LYS A 574 -0.19 23.32 -15.74
CA LYS A 574 0.24 23.85 -17.05
C LYS A 574 1.29 24.97 -16.88
N THR A 575 1.02 25.94 -16.01
CA THR A 575 1.96 27.01 -15.71
C THR A 575 3.28 26.48 -15.14
N SER A 576 3.25 25.51 -14.23
CA SER A 576 4.48 24.92 -13.68
C SER A 576 5.26 24.12 -14.73
N VAL A 577 4.59 23.46 -15.68
CA VAL A 577 5.24 22.83 -16.84
C VAL A 577 5.94 23.86 -17.71
N GLU A 578 5.30 25.01 -17.97
CA GLU A 578 5.91 26.11 -18.73
C GLU A 578 7.14 26.69 -18.01
N PHE A 579 7.07 26.91 -16.70
CA PHE A 579 8.23 27.31 -15.90
C PHE A 579 9.34 26.26 -15.92
N MET A 580 9.02 24.98 -15.75
CA MET A 580 10.02 23.90 -15.78
C MET A 580 10.74 23.85 -17.12
N ASN A 581 10.00 23.96 -18.24
CA ASN A 581 10.56 24.01 -19.57
C ASN A 581 11.45 25.25 -19.77
N TYR A 582 10.98 26.43 -19.35
CA TYR A 582 11.77 27.67 -19.41
C TYR A 582 13.07 27.54 -18.61
N MET A 583 13.00 26.98 -17.40
CA MET A 583 14.14 26.76 -16.50
C MET A 583 15.06 25.61 -16.93
N GLY A 584 14.72 24.87 -17.98
CA GLY A 584 15.49 23.70 -18.43
C GLY A 584 15.44 22.52 -17.44
N TYR A 585 14.45 22.49 -16.55
CA TYR A 585 14.22 21.35 -15.67
C TYR A 585 13.57 20.19 -16.44
N PRO A 586 14.10 18.96 -16.35
CA PRO A 586 13.46 17.82 -16.99
C PRO A 586 12.11 17.53 -16.32
N ILE A 587 11.06 17.40 -17.12
CA ILE A 587 9.75 16.94 -16.66
C ILE A 587 9.78 15.42 -16.69
N VAL A 588 10.21 14.84 -15.57
CA VAL A 588 10.40 13.40 -15.42
C VAL A 588 9.05 12.70 -15.39
N LYS A 589 8.96 11.55 -16.07
CA LYS A 589 7.80 10.64 -16.02
C LYS A 589 7.79 9.87 -14.70
N THR A 590 7.64 10.57 -13.59
CA THR A 590 7.54 9.94 -12.27
C THR A 590 6.27 9.08 -12.19
N GLN A 591 6.30 8.06 -11.32
CA GLN A 591 5.13 7.21 -11.04
C GLN A 591 3.88 8.05 -10.74
N LEU A 592 4.04 9.10 -9.92
CA LEU A 592 2.94 9.97 -9.52
C LEU A 592 2.36 10.78 -10.69
N ASN A 593 3.20 11.33 -11.57
CA ASN A 593 2.75 12.07 -12.76
C ASN A 593 1.99 11.18 -13.73
N LEU A 594 2.51 9.98 -14.00
CA LEU A 594 1.87 9.00 -14.88
C LEU A 594 0.54 8.49 -14.28
N ALA A 595 0.50 8.27 -12.97
CA ALA A 595 -0.72 7.87 -12.29
C ALA A 595 -1.79 8.96 -12.38
N ARG A 596 -1.42 10.24 -12.21
CA ARG A 596 -2.35 11.36 -12.39
C ARG A 596 -2.94 11.37 -13.79
N GLU A 597 -2.10 11.28 -14.82
CA GLU A 597 -2.56 11.25 -16.22
C GLU A 597 -3.51 10.08 -16.47
N LEU A 598 -3.16 8.89 -15.97
CA LEU A 598 -3.99 7.71 -16.05
C LEU A 598 -5.35 7.91 -15.39
N ILE A 599 -5.39 8.35 -14.11
CA ILE A 599 -6.65 8.57 -13.39
C ILE A 599 -7.51 9.61 -14.11
N LEU A 600 -6.94 10.77 -14.48
CA LEU A 600 -7.69 11.82 -15.16
C LEU A 600 -8.26 11.36 -16.50
N SER A 601 -7.56 10.50 -17.23
CA SER A 601 -8.03 9.95 -18.51
C SER A 601 -9.15 8.93 -18.35
N LEU A 602 -9.22 8.22 -17.21
CA LEU A 602 -10.18 7.14 -16.98
C LEU A 602 -11.39 7.57 -16.14
N TYR A 603 -11.27 8.64 -15.36
CA TYR A 603 -12.24 8.98 -14.31
C TYR A 603 -13.65 9.19 -14.84
N THR A 604 -13.83 10.02 -15.88
CA THR A 604 -15.15 10.32 -16.44
C THR A 604 -15.78 9.11 -17.12
N ASP A 605 -15.02 8.38 -17.94
CA ASP A 605 -15.53 7.16 -18.58
C ASP A 605 -15.84 6.06 -17.55
N GLY A 606 -15.03 5.96 -16.49
CA GLY A 606 -15.29 5.06 -15.37
C GLY A 606 -16.55 5.41 -14.59
N ALA A 607 -16.77 6.70 -14.28
CA ALA A 607 -18.00 7.15 -13.66
C ALA A 607 -19.22 6.84 -14.52
N ARG A 608 -19.14 7.06 -15.84
CA ARG A 608 -20.23 6.74 -16.77
C ARG A 608 -20.49 5.24 -16.89
N GLU A 609 -19.44 4.44 -17.01
CA GLU A 609 -19.55 2.99 -17.23
C GLU A 609 -19.97 2.24 -15.95
N TRP A 610 -19.45 2.63 -14.80
CA TRP A 610 -19.57 1.87 -13.54
C TRP A 610 -20.24 2.64 -12.40
N GLY A 611 -20.67 3.88 -12.60
CA GLY A 611 -21.24 4.71 -11.53
C GLY A 611 -22.46 4.08 -10.85
N ALA A 612 -23.36 3.45 -11.62
CA ALA A 612 -24.51 2.73 -11.07
C ALA A 612 -24.08 1.53 -10.20
N PHE A 613 -23.05 0.80 -10.63
CA PHE A 613 -22.48 -0.31 -9.87
C PHE A 613 -21.84 0.18 -8.56
N ILE A 614 -21.07 1.28 -8.58
CA ILE A 614 -20.45 1.85 -7.38
C ILE A 614 -21.51 2.29 -6.36
N LYS A 615 -22.61 2.89 -6.83
CA LYS A 615 -23.73 3.26 -5.95
C LYS A 615 -24.35 2.04 -5.28
N HIS A 616 -24.62 0.98 -6.06
CA HIS A 616 -25.13 -0.29 -5.53
C HIS A 616 -24.17 -0.92 -4.51
N PHE A 617 -22.87 -0.92 -4.82
CA PHE A 617 -21.85 -1.38 -3.88
C PHE A 617 -21.88 -0.60 -2.56
N ASP A 618 -21.97 0.73 -2.60
CA ASP A 618 -22.03 1.57 -1.39
C ASP A 618 -23.31 1.31 -0.55
N GLU A 619 -24.43 1.01 -1.19
CA GLU A 619 -25.67 0.59 -0.52
C GLU A 619 -25.50 -0.76 0.19
N LEU A 620 -24.83 -1.73 -0.46
CA LEU A 620 -24.51 -3.02 0.15
C LEU A 620 -23.50 -2.89 1.30
N ASP A 621 -22.49 -2.04 1.16
CA ASP A 621 -21.47 -1.77 2.19
C ASP A 621 -22.12 -1.20 3.47
N THR A 622 -23.07 -0.28 3.30
CA THR A 622 -23.86 0.28 4.41
C THR A 622 -24.68 -0.80 5.12
N LYS A 623 -25.41 -1.64 4.37
CA LYS A 623 -26.20 -2.76 4.93
C LYS A 623 -25.34 -3.80 5.65
N SER A 624 -24.15 -4.10 5.12
CA SER A 624 -23.19 -5.03 5.72
C SER A 624 -22.72 -4.53 7.09
N HIS A 625 -22.41 -3.23 7.19
CA HIS A 625 -22.04 -2.59 8.45
C HIS A 625 -23.18 -2.62 9.48
N GLU A 626 -24.42 -2.30 9.08
CA GLU A 626 -25.59 -2.36 9.96
C GLU A 626 -25.86 -3.78 10.47
N SER A 627 -25.78 -4.77 9.56
CA SER A 627 -26.01 -6.18 9.88
C SER A 627 -24.98 -6.75 10.84
N ARG A 628 -23.74 -6.23 10.87
CA ARG A 628 -22.71 -6.65 11.84
C ARG A 628 -22.93 -6.08 13.23
N THR A 629 -23.52 -4.89 13.33
CA THR A 629 -23.87 -4.29 14.64
C THR A 629 -25.10 -4.93 15.27
N SER A 630 -25.98 -5.52 14.44
CA SER A 630 -27.12 -6.30 14.88
C SER A 630 -26.72 -7.76 14.95
N ILE A 631 -26.53 -8.32 16.15
CA ILE A 631 -26.26 -9.76 16.32
C ILE A 631 -27.50 -10.53 15.83
N ARG A 632 -27.57 -10.83 14.54
CA ARG A 632 -28.59 -11.69 13.98
C ARG A 632 -28.06 -13.12 13.94
N PRO A 633 -28.70 -14.06 14.64
CA PRO A 633 -28.60 -15.45 14.25
C PRO A 633 -29.42 -15.64 12.95
N GLU A 634 -29.08 -16.67 12.17
CA GLU A 634 -29.89 -17.26 11.07
C GLU A 634 -29.53 -16.83 9.63
N ALA A 635 -29.61 -17.70 8.61
CA ALA A 635 -29.75 -19.18 8.55
C ALA A 635 -29.46 -19.71 7.12
N GLU A 636 -28.97 -18.91 6.17
CA GLU A 636 -28.99 -19.32 4.75
C GLU A 636 -27.72 -20.02 4.24
N ASP A 637 -26.63 -20.05 5.03
CA ASP A 637 -25.40 -20.76 4.62
C ASP A 637 -24.82 -21.63 5.74
N GLY A 638 -25.62 -22.62 6.15
CA GLY A 638 -25.31 -23.50 7.30
C GLY A 638 -23.96 -24.21 7.21
N LEU A 639 -23.44 -24.51 6.00
CA LEU A 639 -22.11 -25.10 5.85
C LEU A 639 -20.99 -24.07 6.04
N THR A 640 -21.10 -22.90 5.41
CA THR A 640 -20.14 -21.78 5.56
C THR A 640 -20.04 -21.35 7.01
N ALA A 641 -21.19 -21.05 7.62
CA ALA A 641 -21.24 -20.69 9.03
C ALA A 641 -20.65 -21.81 9.90
N TRP A 642 -20.92 -23.08 9.57
CA TRP A 642 -20.30 -24.21 10.27
C TRP A 642 -18.79 -24.28 10.05
N LEU A 643 -18.26 -24.03 8.84
CA LEU A 643 -16.83 -24.03 8.53
C LEU A 643 -16.08 -22.91 9.25
N GLU A 644 -16.69 -21.73 9.33
CA GLU A 644 -16.11 -20.54 9.95
C GLU A 644 -16.25 -20.52 11.48
N LYS A 645 -17.25 -21.22 12.05
CA LYS A 645 -17.47 -21.30 13.50
C LYS A 645 -16.31 -22.02 14.20
N LEU A 646 -15.38 -21.26 14.76
CA LEU A 646 -14.31 -21.75 15.63
C LEU A 646 -14.43 -21.07 16.98
N ASP A 647 -14.72 -21.85 18.01
CA ASP A 647 -14.66 -21.37 19.39
C ASP A 647 -13.23 -21.61 19.90
N LEU A 648 -12.41 -20.56 19.82
CA LEU A 648 -11.03 -20.56 20.29
C LEU A 648 -10.86 -19.94 21.68
N ASP A 649 -11.93 -19.34 22.23
CA ASP A 649 -11.91 -18.53 23.44
C ASP A 649 -12.35 -19.29 24.70
N SER A 650 -12.68 -20.58 24.59
CA SER A 650 -12.73 -21.47 25.75
C SER A 650 -11.33 -21.63 26.35
N SER A 651 -11.00 -20.73 27.27
CA SER A 651 -9.93 -20.85 28.25
C SER A 651 -10.27 -22.01 29.19
N ASP A 652 -9.99 -23.23 28.72
CA ASP A 652 -9.84 -24.39 29.59
C ASP A 652 -8.53 -24.22 30.37
N ASP A 653 -8.53 -23.31 31.35
CA ASP A 653 -7.67 -23.40 32.53
C ASP A 653 -8.10 -24.68 33.25
N GLU A 654 -7.45 -25.82 32.95
CA GLU A 654 -7.57 -26.96 33.85
C GLU A 654 -7.08 -26.52 35.23
N PRO A 655 -7.85 -26.78 36.31
CA PRO A 655 -7.38 -26.48 37.65
C PRO A 655 -6.14 -27.34 37.90
N GLU A 656 -4.97 -26.72 37.93
CA GLU A 656 -3.77 -27.36 38.48
C GLU A 656 -4.14 -27.91 39.85
N GLY A 657 -4.08 -29.23 39.96
CA GLY A 657 -4.32 -29.96 41.19
C GLY A 657 -3.38 -29.45 42.28
N GLY A 658 -3.91 -28.59 43.14
CA GLY A 658 -3.31 -28.24 44.41
C GLY A 658 -3.20 -29.49 45.28
N CYS A 659 -2.03 -30.11 45.27
CA CYS A 659 -1.62 -31.02 46.34
C CYS A 659 -1.56 -30.24 47.65
N HIS A 660 -2.45 -30.60 48.58
CA HIS A 660 -2.25 -30.33 49.99
C HIS A 660 -0.98 -31.05 50.48
N GLY A 661 -0.04 -30.28 51.03
CA GLY A 661 1.09 -30.77 51.80
C GLY A 661 1.33 -29.82 52.97
N HIS A 662 0.78 -30.18 54.14
CA HIS A 662 1.20 -29.64 55.43
C HIS A 662 2.60 -30.16 55.77
N GLY A 663 3.47 -29.26 56.23
CA GLY A 663 4.83 -29.53 56.71
C GLY A 663 5.67 -28.27 56.68
#